data_AF-A0A815LBY0-F1
#
_entry.id   AF-A0A815LBY0-F1
#
_cell.length_a   1.000
_cell.length_b   1.000
_cell.length_c   1.000
_cell.angle_alpha   90.00
_cell.angle_beta   90.00
_cell.angle_gamma   90.00
#
_symmetry.space_group_name_H-M   'P 1'
#
loop_
_entity.id
_entity.type
_entity.pdbx_description
1 polymer ?
#
loop_
_entity_poly.entity_id
_entity_poly.type
_entity_poly.pdbx_seq_one_letter_code
_entity_poly.pdbx_strand_id
1 'polypeptide(L)'
;MTLRLLVLIGIILTCFSYTNCTFKYSAESYHSLYSTVGNPNISPEYDCALRAFTIEMAAYIAPPAVKTNWTTLAQTAFQMNQCNNTLYSTYQPPNHHHKTFNTNQQTCLHKIFVHDTKGNDLFDGTFEQPKKTIQAALSLTRILRTGYGNENILCIIIRGGTYYLGTNATSTSSQIGAIALTSNDSNLIIENYQDERVVLSGGTLLQLQWSRHTKTSQGRTIMKAQLPSSLNLDQFNELYIDGRRAIVAKYPNGDPSTQGLYAQDPGFSYESQSWISPIHNPSVEIHIQEPYRNGTVFTNYQLGVGGGASVFNPPTNFWSTASPPAGNNYVVPRGLVVKNDALPHMRNWSDPTTGFLHTFHSGYWGGWIFEIASSNSTQNTIMFSRGGFQEARGSDSGGAFYVANIFEELDSPNEWFLDKQTRTLYFMPNETMPTDFVASQISCIISISGSHSNNPVENVLIQGLIFTETSNTYMKDFMVPSGGDWSVHRGGTIYSTNTKNITITHNLFNQLGSNGMALIDYNDDTSILSNEFVWLGDSAIILVGSTNGIDGFSVASQPMNTLIQSNLIHEIGIYVKQSAPILISISRSVSIIGNLIFNMPRAGININDGFYGNHSINYNIIFNTVRETSDHGPINSWDRQPFLTDAVQQGSPSLWQHTSYIHHNVLFNNYRSVWPIDHDDGSCFYEDSHNFLVYGGKKNYLGHSKIDHDQIYVYSDLSTGGFGSNNCLNDYNPTRGSSGWDETWIQNTCILYNSSVPYNIENCNTANLFVPYLASNKIFIPAGTQAAFICNVNGSSTRLNLQQWQSYGLDIGTTVDTTPTIQTIIEWGRKMLQNTI
;
A
#
# COMPACT_ATOMS: atom_id res chain seq x y z
N MET A 1 2.79 -24.60 -58.17
CA MET A 1 2.89 -23.44 -59.07
C MET A 1 1.91 -23.68 -60.22
N THR A 2 1.06 -22.69 -60.55
CA THR A 2 -0.21 -22.76 -61.31
C THR A 2 -1.36 -23.49 -60.62
N LEU A 3 -2.44 -22.79 -60.23
CA LEU A 3 -3.72 -22.75 -60.97
C LEU A 3 -4.79 -21.91 -60.23
N ARG A 4 -5.47 -21.02 -60.96
CA ARG A 4 -6.77 -20.44 -60.61
C ARG A 4 -7.88 -21.49 -60.79
N LEU A 5 -8.96 -21.40 -60.01
CA LEU A 5 -10.33 -21.76 -60.43
C LEU A 5 -11.36 -21.13 -59.47
N LEU A 6 -12.11 -20.11 -59.93
CA LEU A 6 -13.58 -20.09 -60.14
C LEU A 6 -14.42 -19.84 -58.84
N VAL A 7 -15.53 -19.07 -58.76
CA VAL A 7 -16.30 -18.22 -59.68
C VAL A 7 -17.51 -17.60 -58.92
N LEU A 8 -17.87 -16.35 -59.28
CA LEU A 8 -19.21 -15.69 -59.35
C LEU A 8 -20.23 -15.77 -58.18
N ILE A 9 -21.18 -14.85 -57.97
CA ILE A 9 -21.54 -13.46 -58.35
C ILE A 9 -22.83 -13.15 -57.53
N GLY A 10 -23.09 -11.89 -57.17
CA GLY A 10 -24.45 -11.46 -56.80
C GLY A 10 -24.56 -10.02 -56.30
N ILE A 11 -25.20 -9.16 -57.07
CA ILE A 11 -25.28 -7.69 -57.01
C ILE A 11 -26.60 -7.22 -56.34
N ILE A 12 -26.51 -6.21 -55.46
CA ILE A 12 -27.37 -5.02 -55.21
C ILE A 12 -28.92 -5.16 -55.21
N LEU A 13 -29.61 -4.83 -54.09
CA LEU A 13 -30.46 -3.63 -53.84
C LEU A 13 -31.39 -3.75 -52.61
N THR A 14 -31.65 -2.57 -52.01
CA THR A 14 -32.77 -2.11 -51.16
C THR A 14 -32.84 -2.41 -49.65
N CYS A 15 -32.84 -1.29 -48.90
CA CYS A 15 -33.11 -1.08 -47.48
C CYS A 15 -34.43 -1.68 -46.99
N PHE A 16 -34.46 -2.17 -45.74
CA PHE A 16 -35.40 -1.76 -44.68
C PHE A 16 -34.96 -2.34 -43.32
N SER A 17 -35.14 -1.53 -42.27
CA SER A 17 -35.21 -1.86 -40.83
C SER A 17 -33.97 -2.37 -40.06
N TYR A 18 -33.39 -1.44 -39.29
CA TYR A 18 -32.96 -1.49 -37.87
C TYR A 18 -32.29 -2.75 -37.25
N THR A 19 -31.31 -2.43 -36.39
CA THR A 19 -30.61 -3.25 -35.37
C THR A 19 -29.49 -4.19 -35.85
N ASN A 20 -28.25 -3.69 -35.80
CA ASN A 20 -27.08 -4.28 -35.13
C ASN A 20 -25.77 -3.76 -35.76
N CYS A 21 -25.28 -2.62 -35.25
CA CYS A 21 -23.85 -2.28 -35.37
C CYS A 21 -23.10 -3.07 -34.29
N THR A 22 -22.74 -4.32 -34.58
CA THR A 22 -21.66 -4.98 -33.84
C THR A 22 -20.34 -4.35 -34.27
N PHE A 23 -19.74 -3.54 -33.41
CA PHE A 23 -18.34 -3.19 -33.52
C PHE A 23 -17.53 -4.48 -33.43
N LYS A 24 -16.83 -4.81 -34.52
CA LYS A 24 -15.77 -5.81 -34.49
C LYS A 24 -14.68 -5.27 -33.57
N TYR A 25 -14.67 -5.73 -32.32
CA TYR A 25 -13.43 -5.84 -31.57
C TYR A 25 -12.54 -6.79 -32.38
N SER A 26 -11.53 -6.24 -33.07
CA SER A 26 -10.39 -7.04 -33.45
C SER A 26 -9.83 -7.64 -32.17
N ALA A 27 -9.67 -8.95 -32.17
CA ALA A 27 -8.91 -9.66 -31.15
C ALA A 27 -7.49 -9.06 -31.12
N GLU A 28 -7.30 -8.08 -30.27
CA GLU A 28 -6.02 -7.48 -29.98
C GLU A 28 -5.18 -8.54 -29.27
N SER A 29 -3.94 -8.65 -29.71
CA SER A 29 -2.84 -9.36 -29.06
C SER A 29 -2.94 -9.23 -27.54
N TYR A 30 -3.15 -10.36 -26.85
CA TYR A 30 -3.04 -10.47 -25.41
C TYR A 30 -1.72 -9.82 -24.96
N HIS A 31 -1.80 -8.67 -24.29
CA HIS A 31 -0.62 -8.06 -23.70
C HIS A 31 -0.09 -9.02 -22.62
N SER A 32 1.22 -9.19 -22.55
CA SER A 32 1.95 -10.08 -21.60
C SER A 32 1.83 -9.65 -20.12
N LEU A 33 0.79 -8.88 -19.76
CA LEU A 33 0.63 -8.13 -18.52
C LEU A 33 -0.45 -8.70 -17.58
N TYR A 34 -1.18 -9.75 -18.00
CA TYR A 34 -2.15 -10.43 -17.15
C TYR A 34 -1.45 -11.35 -16.15
N SER A 35 -1.11 -10.79 -14.99
CA SER A 35 -0.74 -11.59 -13.83
C SER A 35 -2.00 -11.92 -13.04
N THR A 36 -2.26 -13.20 -12.83
CA THR A 36 -3.46 -13.71 -12.16
C THR A 36 -3.17 -14.12 -10.72
N VAL A 37 -4.22 -14.29 -9.91
CA VAL A 37 -4.09 -14.88 -8.57
C VAL A 37 -3.43 -16.25 -8.63
N GLY A 38 -3.79 -17.05 -9.64
CA GLY A 38 -3.17 -18.35 -9.88
C GLY A 38 -1.88 -18.28 -10.65
N ASN A 39 -0.98 -19.20 -10.30
CA ASN A 39 0.28 -19.35 -10.98
C ASN A 39 0.12 -20.28 -12.19
N PRO A 40 0.32 -19.80 -13.43
CA PRO A 40 0.15 -20.61 -14.65
C PRO A 40 1.26 -21.65 -14.85
N ASN A 41 2.36 -21.57 -14.09
CA ASN A 41 3.54 -22.42 -14.25
C ASN A 41 3.49 -23.70 -13.40
N ILE A 42 2.38 -23.96 -12.71
CA ILE A 42 2.16 -25.13 -11.86
C ILE A 42 0.73 -25.64 -12.02
N SER A 43 0.52 -26.92 -11.71
CA SER A 43 -0.82 -27.50 -11.81
C SER A 43 -1.80 -26.83 -10.81
N PRO A 44 -3.08 -26.66 -11.19
CA PRO A 44 -4.08 -26.10 -10.28
C PRO A 44 -4.21 -26.85 -8.96
N GLU A 45 -3.96 -28.18 -8.94
CA GLU A 45 -4.01 -28.98 -7.70
C GLU A 45 -3.03 -28.45 -6.64
N TYR A 46 -1.79 -28.17 -7.04
CA TYR A 46 -0.74 -27.73 -6.13
C TYR A 46 -0.93 -26.27 -5.73
N ASP A 47 -1.23 -25.40 -6.70
CA ASP A 47 -1.46 -23.98 -6.46
C ASP A 47 -2.67 -23.76 -5.56
N CYS A 48 -3.79 -24.44 -5.83
CA CYS A 48 -4.98 -24.35 -4.99
C CYS A 48 -4.77 -24.91 -3.57
N ALA A 49 -3.93 -25.95 -3.42
CA ALA A 49 -3.58 -26.46 -2.09
C ALA A 49 -2.79 -25.43 -1.27
N LEU A 50 -1.85 -24.69 -1.90
CA LEU A 50 -1.11 -23.61 -1.26
C LEU A 50 -2.03 -22.44 -0.88
N ARG A 51 -2.91 -22.00 -1.79
CA ARG A 51 -3.91 -20.96 -1.47
C ARG A 51 -4.80 -21.39 -0.31
N ALA A 52 -5.29 -22.62 -0.31
CA ALA A 52 -6.10 -23.18 0.77
C ALA A 52 -5.35 -23.20 2.11
N PHE A 53 -4.06 -23.56 2.11
CA PHE A 53 -3.21 -23.49 3.30
C PHE A 53 -3.04 -22.06 3.80
N THR A 54 -2.81 -21.08 2.92
CA THR A 54 -2.71 -19.68 3.33
C THR A 54 -4.02 -19.17 3.96
N ILE A 55 -5.17 -19.58 3.42
CA ILE A 55 -6.50 -19.28 4.01
C ILE A 55 -6.65 -19.94 5.38
N GLU A 56 -6.21 -21.19 5.54
CA GLU A 56 -6.19 -21.88 6.84
C GLU A 56 -5.36 -21.08 7.87
N MET A 57 -4.19 -20.59 7.48
CA MET A 57 -3.33 -19.78 8.35
C MET A 57 -3.94 -18.41 8.66
N ALA A 58 -4.62 -17.77 7.70
CA ALA A 58 -5.39 -16.55 7.95
C ALA A 58 -6.48 -16.78 9.01
N ALA A 59 -7.20 -17.90 8.92
CA ALA A 59 -8.19 -18.27 9.93
C ALA A 59 -7.56 -18.65 11.28
N TYR A 60 -6.33 -19.15 11.29
CA TYR A 60 -5.59 -19.48 12.50
C TYR A 60 -5.27 -18.23 13.33
N ILE A 61 -4.72 -17.19 12.69
CA ILE A 61 -4.33 -15.94 13.36
C ILE A 61 -5.51 -14.99 13.62
N ALA A 62 -6.65 -15.20 12.96
CA ALA A 62 -7.81 -14.34 13.08
C ALA A 62 -8.40 -14.36 14.52
N PRO A 63 -8.73 -13.18 15.09
CA PRO A 63 -9.47 -13.12 16.34
C PRO A 63 -10.78 -13.92 16.27
N PRO A 64 -11.21 -14.61 17.36
CA PRO A 64 -12.35 -15.53 17.32
C PRO A 64 -13.64 -14.92 16.75
N ALA A 65 -13.91 -13.65 17.04
CA ALA A 65 -15.13 -12.97 16.59
C ALA A 65 -15.19 -12.70 15.07
N VAL A 66 -14.05 -12.62 14.38
CA VAL A 66 -13.96 -12.25 12.96
C VAL A 66 -13.38 -13.35 12.07
N LYS A 67 -13.05 -14.51 12.64
CA LYS A 67 -12.44 -15.66 11.95
C LYS A 67 -13.16 -16.08 10.67
N THR A 68 -14.49 -16.20 10.72
CA THR A 68 -15.30 -16.56 9.55
C THR A 68 -15.23 -15.51 8.46
N ASN A 69 -15.20 -14.23 8.84
CA ASN A 69 -15.07 -13.12 7.89
C ASN A 69 -13.70 -13.17 7.18
N TRP A 70 -12.61 -13.27 7.94
CA TRP A 70 -11.25 -13.38 7.38
C TRP A 70 -11.12 -14.57 6.42
N THR A 71 -11.70 -15.71 6.78
CA THR A 71 -11.71 -16.90 5.92
C THR A 71 -12.45 -16.62 4.60
N THR A 72 -13.64 -16.03 4.67
CA THR A 72 -14.48 -15.76 3.49
C THR A 72 -13.83 -14.72 2.56
N LEU A 73 -13.25 -13.67 3.14
CA LEU A 73 -12.53 -12.64 2.40
C LEU A 73 -11.28 -13.22 1.73
N ALA A 74 -10.47 -13.99 2.46
CA ALA A 74 -9.29 -14.63 1.91
C ALA A 74 -9.65 -15.62 0.78
N GLN A 75 -10.73 -16.39 0.91
CA GLN A 75 -11.23 -17.25 -0.17
C GLN A 75 -11.60 -16.47 -1.43
N THR A 76 -12.24 -15.31 -1.25
CA THR A 76 -12.64 -14.43 -2.35
C THR A 76 -11.41 -13.81 -3.01
N ALA A 77 -10.47 -13.27 -2.23
CA ALA A 77 -9.24 -12.67 -2.71
C ALA A 77 -8.32 -13.68 -3.41
N PHE A 78 -8.30 -14.93 -2.95
CA PHE A 78 -7.62 -16.03 -3.63
C PHE A 78 -8.40 -16.64 -4.80
N GLN A 79 -9.58 -16.11 -5.15
CA GLN A 79 -10.42 -16.61 -6.24
C GLN A 79 -10.60 -18.13 -6.15
N MET A 80 -10.87 -18.63 -4.94
CA MET A 80 -10.92 -20.07 -4.69
C MET A 80 -12.01 -20.76 -5.52
N ASN A 81 -13.04 -20.04 -5.98
CA ASN A 81 -14.04 -20.55 -6.92
C ASN A 81 -13.44 -21.10 -8.23
N GLN A 82 -12.19 -20.74 -8.58
CA GLN A 82 -11.45 -21.31 -9.72
C GLN A 82 -10.77 -22.65 -9.40
N CYS A 83 -10.66 -23.01 -8.12
CA CYS A 83 -10.17 -24.30 -7.68
C CYS A 83 -11.31 -25.32 -7.70
N ASN A 84 -11.11 -26.47 -8.37
CA ASN A 84 -12.10 -27.54 -8.43
C ASN A 84 -12.56 -27.96 -7.01
N ASN A 85 -13.88 -28.21 -6.86
CA ASN A 85 -14.60 -28.45 -5.60
C ASN A 85 -14.08 -29.58 -4.68
N THR A 86 -13.00 -30.30 -5.02
CA THR A 86 -12.54 -31.50 -4.32
C THR A 86 -11.65 -31.26 -3.10
N LEU A 87 -11.14 -30.05 -2.86
CA LEU A 87 -10.33 -29.72 -1.66
C LEU A 87 -11.08 -28.92 -0.58
N TYR A 88 -12.37 -28.63 -0.79
CA TYR A 88 -13.18 -27.78 0.09
C TYR A 88 -13.71 -28.46 1.36
N SER A 89 -13.37 -29.73 1.62
CA SER A 89 -14.05 -30.51 2.66
C SER A 89 -13.33 -30.64 3.99
N THR A 90 -12.09 -30.15 4.15
CA THR A 90 -11.29 -30.47 5.35
C THR A 90 -11.11 -29.35 6.37
N TYR A 91 -11.60 -28.13 6.12
CA TYR A 91 -11.61 -27.08 7.14
C TYR A 91 -13.03 -26.76 7.61
N GLN A 92 -13.41 -27.38 8.74
CA GLN A 92 -14.56 -26.96 9.54
C GLN A 92 -14.05 -25.96 10.59
N PRO A 93 -14.39 -24.67 10.51
CA PRO A 93 -14.03 -23.73 11.57
C PRO A 93 -14.63 -24.22 12.89
N PRO A 94 -13.90 -24.20 14.01
CA PRO A 94 -14.47 -24.54 15.31
C PRO A 94 -15.67 -23.64 15.60
N ASN A 95 -16.82 -24.25 15.94
CA ASN A 95 -18.00 -23.55 16.42
C ASN A 95 -17.67 -22.97 17.81
N HIS A 96 -17.13 -21.76 17.84
CA HIS A 96 -17.00 -20.99 19.07
C HIS A 96 -18.01 -19.85 19.05
N HIS A 97 -18.93 -19.91 20.01
CA HIS A 97 -19.88 -18.85 20.29
C HIS A 97 -19.16 -17.51 20.41
N HIS A 98 -19.72 -16.50 19.73
CA HIS A 98 -19.35 -15.10 19.85
C HIS A 98 -19.27 -14.72 21.33
N LYS A 99 -18.05 -14.63 21.87
CA LYS A 99 -17.79 -13.84 23.06
C LYS A 99 -17.43 -12.46 22.58
N THR A 100 -18.23 -11.49 23.02
CA THR A 100 -17.88 -10.08 23.00
C THR A 100 -16.48 -9.90 23.59
N PHE A 101 -15.65 -9.10 22.93
CA PHE A 101 -14.34 -8.76 23.45
C PHE A 101 -14.54 -7.97 24.75
N ASN A 102 -14.26 -8.61 25.88
CA ASN A 102 -14.00 -7.90 27.12
C ASN A 102 -12.58 -7.35 27.02
N THR A 103 -12.45 -6.13 26.51
CA THR A 103 -11.32 -5.29 26.91
C THR A 103 -11.50 -5.03 28.41
N ASN A 104 -10.42 -5.03 29.19
CA ASN A 104 -10.45 -4.51 30.55
C ASN A 104 -10.97 -3.07 30.45
N GLN A 105 -12.28 -2.86 30.62
CA GLN A 105 -12.87 -1.53 30.54
C GLN A 105 -12.20 -0.69 31.61
N GLN A 106 -11.30 0.19 31.16
CA GLN A 106 -10.87 1.30 31.98
C GLN A 106 -12.13 2.01 32.46
N THR A 107 -12.31 2.09 33.77
CA THR A 107 -13.55 2.59 34.36
C THR A 107 -13.66 4.09 34.13
N CYS A 108 -14.56 4.49 33.24
CA CYS A 108 -14.94 5.90 33.03
C CYS A 108 -15.41 6.51 34.35
N LEU A 109 -14.76 7.57 34.83
CA LEU A 109 -15.25 8.34 35.97
C LEU A 109 -16.54 9.09 35.60
N HIS A 110 -16.59 9.62 34.37
CA HIS A 110 -17.75 10.32 33.84
C HIS A 110 -17.94 10.03 32.36
N LYS A 111 -19.20 9.93 31.92
CA LYS A 111 -19.59 9.66 30.54
C LYS A 111 -20.40 10.83 29.99
N ILE A 112 -20.02 11.31 28.81
CA ILE A 112 -20.73 12.34 28.06
C ILE A 112 -21.28 11.69 26.80
N PHE A 113 -22.59 11.79 26.59
CA PHE A 113 -23.25 11.20 25.45
C PHE A 113 -23.40 12.20 24.32
N VAL A 114 -23.17 11.74 23.09
CA VAL A 114 -23.38 12.50 21.85
C VAL A 114 -24.46 11.82 21.02
N HIS A 115 -25.45 12.56 20.53
CA HIS A 115 -26.50 12.05 19.66
C HIS A 115 -26.85 13.07 18.58
N ASP A 116 -26.76 12.69 17.31
CA ASP A 116 -26.97 13.63 16.20
C ASP A 116 -28.39 14.23 16.17
N THR A 117 -29.41 13.38 16.17
CA THR A 117 -30.82 13.83 16.00
C THR A 117 -31.53 14.24 17.29
N LYS A 118 -31.14 13.68 18.44
CA LYS A 118 -31.76 13.97 19.75
C LYS A 118 -30.92 14.90 20.64
N GLY A 119 -29.68 15.18 20.25
CA GLY A 119 -28.78 15.99 21.05
C GLY A 119 -28.97 17.49 20.84
N ASN A 120 -28.50 18.26 21.83
CA ASN A 120 -28.38 19.69 21.77
C ASN A 120 -27.10 20.11 22.47
N ASP A 121 -26.29 21.00 21.88
CA ASP A 121 -25.01 21.40 22.47
C ASP A 121 -25.15 22.21 23.76
N LEU A 122 -26.36 22.72 24.04
CA LEU A 122 -26.73 23.34 25.31
C LEU A 122 -27.09 22.33 26.41
N PHE A 123 -27.31 21.06 26.08
CA PHE A 123 -27.62 20.03 27.07
C PHE A 123 -26.41 19.64 27.92
N ASP A 124 -26.64 19.01 29.07
CA ASP A 124 -25.58 18.68 30.02
C ASP A 124 -24.73 17.45 29.61
N GLY A 125 -25.09 16.75 28.54
CA GLY A 125 -24.35 15.60 28.03
C GLY A 125 -24.70 14.27 28.72
N THR A 126 -25.77 14.23 29.50
CA THR A 126 -26.34 12.99 30.04
C THR A 126 -26.94 12.11 28.94
N PHE A 127 -27.32 10.87 29.28
CA PHE A 127 -27.97 9.97 28.33
C PHE A 127 -29.31 10.52 27.84
N GLU A 128 -30.08 11.16 28.75
CA GLU A 128 -31.38 11.78 28.47
C GLU A 128 -31.25 13.13 27.76
N GLN A 129 -30.20 13.89 28.07
CA GLN A 129 -29.88 15.17 27.44
C GLN A 129 -28.48 15.14 26.81
N PRO A 130 -28.30 14.41 25.69
CA PRO A 130 -27.00 14.26 25.06
C PRO A 130 -26.55 15.53 24.34
N LYS A 131 -25.24 15.73 24.21
CA LYS A 131 -24.67 16.74 23.30
C LYS A 131 -25.03 16.40 21.86
N LYS A 132 -25.11 17.41 20.98
CA LYS A 132 -25.33 17.19 19.56
C LYS A 132 -24.03 16.91 18.83
N THR A 133 -22.98 17.67 19.15
CA THR A 133 -21.66 17.58 18.51
C THR A 133 -20.61 16.91 19.37
N ILE A 134 -19.63 16.27 18.72
CA ILE A 134 -18.47 15.68 19.40
C ILE A 134 -17.58 16.81 19.93
N GLN A 135 -17.47 17.93 19.21
CA GLN A 135 -16.73 19.11 19.66
C GLN A 135 -17.33 19.73 20.92
N ALA A 136 -18.66 19.77 21.06
CA ALA A 136 -19.31 20.23 22.29
C ALA A 136 -19.10 19.25 23.45
N ALA A 137 -19.13 17.94 23.20
CA ALA A 137 -18.78 16.94 24.20
C ALA A 137 -17.31 17.06 24.65
N LEU A 138 -16.38 17.27 23.72
CA LEU A 138 -14.96 17.49 24.01
C LEU A 138 -14.73 18.80 24.79
N SER A 139 -15.47 19.85 24.45
CA SER A 139 -15.42 21.10 25.22
C SER A 139 -15.92 20.89 26.64
N LEU A 140 -16.98 20.08 26.82
CA LEU A 140 -17.48 19.73 28.14
C LEU A 140 -16.50 18.82 28.91
N THR A 141 -15.84 17.85 28.28
CA THR A 141 -14.81 17.05 28.97
C THR A 141 -13.71 17.94 29.51
N ARG A 142 -13.23 18.92 28.73
CA ARG A 142 -12.20 19.89 29.16
C ARG A 142 -12.64 20.70 30.38
N ILE A 143 -13.90 21.14 30.42
CA ILE A 143 -14.47 21.85 31.57
C ILE A 143 -14.52 20.93 32.79
N LEU A 144 -15.10 19.73 32.65
CA LEU A 144 -15.24 18.77 33.75
C LEU A 144 -13.89 18.32 34.31
N ARG A 145 -12.85 18.26 33.49
CA ARG A 145 -11.49 17.92 33.90
C ARG A 145 -10.94 18.86 34.97
N THR A 146 -11.34 20.14 34.97
CA THR A 146 -10.95 21.10 36.02
C THR A 146 -11.48 20.73 37.41
N GLY A 147 -12.58 19.99 37.49
CA GLY A 147 -13.18 19.51 38.74
C GLY A 147 -12.79 18.08 39.10
N TYR A 148 -12.61 17.21 38.10
CA TYR A 148 -12.28 15.80 38.32
C TYR A 148 -10.79 15.50 38.43
N GLY A 149 -9.89 16.39 37.98
CA GLY A 149 -8.46 16.11 37.93
C GLY A 149 -8.04 15.46 36.61
N ASN A 150 -6.75 15.56 36.29
CA ASN A 150 -6.20 15.17 34.99
C ASN A 150 -5.97 13.66 34.88
N GLU A 151 -5.81 12.96 36.00
CA GLU A 151 -5.57 11.52 36.11
C GLU A 151 -6.81 10.67 35.83
N ASN A 152 -8.00 11.27 35.90
CA ASN A 152 -9.25 10.55 35.76
C ASN A 152 -9.68 10.41 34.30
N ILE A 153 -10.15 9.21 33.96
CA ILE A 153 -10.60 8.88 32.61
C ILE A 153 -12.02 9.39 32.41
N LEU A 154 -12.18 10.26 31.42
CA LEU A 154 -13.48 10.73 30.93
C LEU A 154 -13.81 10.04 29.62
N CYS A 155 -15.09 9.85 29.33
CA CYS A 155 -15.52 9.11 28.16
C CYS A 155 -16.55 9.89 27.35
N ILE A 156 -16.35 9.95 26.04
CA ILE A 156 -17.34 10.43 25.06
C ILE A 156 -17.96 9.22 24.40
N ILE A 157 -19.26 9.01 24.64
CA ILE A 157 -20.02 7.88 24.14
C ILE A 157 -20.95 8.36 23.02
N ILE A 158 -20.72 7.89 21.80
CA ILE A 158 -21.42 8.37 20.61
C ILE A 158 -22.56 7.43 20.25
N ARG A 159 -23.78 7.95 20.14
CA ARG A 159 -24.96 7.19 19.72
C ARG A 159 -24.97 6.92 18.22
N GLY A 160 -25.65 5.86 17.81
CA GLY A 160 -25.72 5.41 16.43
C GLY A 160 -26.26 6.49 15.49
N GLY A 161 -25.61 6.63 14.34
CA GLY A 161 -25.89 7.68 13.37
C GLY A 161 -24.71 7.96 12.44
N THR A 162 -24.93 8.87 11.49
CA THR A 162 -23.89 9.38 10.59
C THR A 162 -23.63 10.84 10.90
N TYR A 163 -22.39 11.15 11.24
CA TYR A 163 -21.91 12.46 11.64
C TYR A 163 -21.04 13.03 10.52
N TYR A 164 -21.60 13.96 9.75
CA TYR A 164 -20.89 14.63 8.66
C TYR A 164 -20.07 15.79 9.21
N LEU A 165 -18.75 15.75 9.00
CA LEU A 165 -17.77 16.70 9.55
C LEU A 165 -17.33 17.79 8.53
N GLY A 166 -17.86 17.77 7.31
CA GLY A 166 -17.56 18.78 6.29
C GLY A 166 -18.05 20.21 6.65
N THR A 167 -17.67 21.20 5.84
CA THR A 167 -18.08 22.60 6.09
C THR A 167 -19.60 22.75 6.01
N ASN A 168 -20.18 23.41 7.03
CA ASN A 168 -21.63 23.57 7.20
C ASN A 168 -22.38 22.26 6.99
N ALA A 169 -22.10 21.27 7.85
CA ALA A 169 -22.95 20.10 7.97
C ALA A 169 -24.43 20.56 7.97
N THR A 170 -25.25 19.85 7.17
CA THR A 170 -26.59 20.28 6.75
C THR A 170 -27.50 20.57 7.96
N SER A 171 -28.71 21.11 7.76
CA SER A 171 -29.67 21.26 8.87
C SER A 171 -29.93 19.97 9.67
N THR A 172 -29.57 18.81 9.11
CA THR A 172 -29.64 17.47 9.71
C THR A 172 -28.37 17.01 10.46
N SER A 173 -27.18 17.59 10.23
CA SER A 173 -25.93 17.25 10.95
C SER A 173 -25.22 18.53 11.39
N SER A 174 -24.76 18.66 12.64
CA SER A 174 -24.21 19.94 13.14
C SER A 174 -22.70 19.95 13.40
N GLN A 175 -21.97 18.92 12.99
CA GLN A 175 -20.54 18.81 13.26
C GLN A 175 -19.72 19.63 12.26
N ILE A 176 -18.63 20.27 12.69
CA ILE A 176 -17.79 21.09 11.81
C ILE A 176 -16.32 20.75 12.03
N GLY A 177 -15.67 20.27 10.97
CA GLY A 177 -14.23 20.05 10.91
C GLY A 177 -13.74 18.83 11.68
N ALA A 178 -12.41 18.66 11.66
CA ALA A 178 -11.72 17.59 12.37
C ALA A 178 -11.91 17.70 13.89
N ILE A 179 -11.94 16.55 14.56
CA ILE A 179 -11.93 16.44 16.02
C ILE A 179 -10.47 16.59 16.47
N ALA A 180 -10.13 17.76 17.02
CA ALA A 180 -8.77 18.09 17.45
C ALA A 180 -8.57 17.80 18.94
N LEU A 181 -7.85 16.72 19.24
CA LEU A 181 -7.37 16.35 20.56
C LEU A 181 -5.99 16.99 20.81
N THR A 182 -5.83 17.50 22.02
CA THR A 182 -4.65 18.22 22.52
C THR A 182 -4.19 17.62 23.83
N SER A 183 -3.10 18.13 24.42
CA SER A 183 -2.65 17.68 25.75
C SER A 183 -3.71 17.86 26.86
N ASN A 184 -4.72 18.71 26.65
CA ASN A 184 -5.86 18.86 27.57
C ASN A 184 -6.89 17.72 27.47
N ASP A 185 -6.71 16.82 26.52
CA ASP A 185 -7.62 15.73 26.19
C ASP A 185 -7.03 14.35 26.53
N SER A 186 -5.93 14.31 27.30
CA SER A 186 -5.36 13.07 27.83
C SER A 186 -6.35 12.33 28.75
N ASN A 187 -6.16 11.02 28.95
CA ASN A 187 -7.08 10.17 29.73
C ASN A 187 -8.53 10.28 29.21
N LEU A 188 -8.71 9.96 27.94
CA LEU A 188 -9.99 10.09 27.22
C LEU A 188 -10.31 8.83 26.44
N ILE A 189 -11.54 8.36 26.57
CA ILE A 189 -12.09 7.31 25.70
C ILE A 189 -13.12 7.96 24.77
N ILE A 190 -13.02 7.67 23.47
CA ILE A 190 -14.04 8.00 22.48
C ILE A 190 -14.52 6.69 21.87
N GLU A 191 -15.78 6.36 22.09
CA GLU A 191 -16.34 5.08 21.66
C GLU A 191 -17.79 5.22 21.18
N ASN A 192 -18.23 4.25 20.39
CA ASN A 192 -19.65 4.08 20.12
C ASN A 192 -20.39 3.61 21.38
N TYR A 193 -21.68 3.94 21.46
CA TYR A 193 -22.57 3.28 22.40
C TYR A 193 -22.70 1.80 22.02
N GLN A 194 -22.74 0.93 23.03
CA GLN A 194 -22.68 -0.51 22.85
C GLN A 194 -23.63 -1.00 21.74
N ASP A 195 -23.06 -1.75 20.80
CA ASP A 195 -23.75 -2.36 19.63
C ASP A 195 -24.39 -1.36 18.64
N GLU A 196 -24.17 -0.04 18.80
CA GLU A 196 -24.65 0.98 17.87
C GLU A 196 -23.59 1.32 16.81
N ARG A 197 -24.04 1.49 15.57
CA ARG A 197 -23.16 1.84 14.43
C ARG A 197 -22.97 3.36 14.35
N VAL A 198 -21.75 3.83 14.56
CA VAL A 198 -21.38 5.25 14.47
C VAL A 198 -20.49 5.48 13.26
N VAL A 199 -20.94 6.34 12.34
CA VAL A 199 -20.18 6.74 11.16
C VAL A 199 -19.74 8.18 11.30
N LEU A 200 -18.44 8.42 11.21
CA LEU A 200 -17.83 9.74 11.07
C LEU A 200 -17.44 9.91 9.60
N SER A 201 -18.17 10.79 8.91
CA SER A 201 -17.95 11.08 7.49
C SER A 201 -17.13 12.38 7.35
N GLY A 202 -16.06 12.33 6.56
CA GLY A 202 -15.29 13.51 6.17
C GLY A 202 -15.98 14.39 5.11
N GLY A 203 -17.20 14.04 4.71
CA GLY A 203 -17.96 14.74 3.69
C GLY A 203 -19.12 15.57 4.21
N THR A 204 -19.90 16.09 3.25
CA THR A 204 -21.16 16.79 3.46
C THR A 204 -22.24 16.14 2.59
N LEU A 205 -23.33 15.68 3.20
CA LEU A 205 -24.51 15.20 2.49
C LEU A 205 -25.15 16.31 1.66
N LEU A 206 -25.42 16.04 0.38
CA LEU A 206 -25.91 17.02 -0.57
C LEU A 206 -27.42 16.90 -0.76
N GLN A 207 -28.12 18.03 -0.65
CA GLN A 207 -29.53 18.14 -1.04
C GLN A 207 -29.61 18.76 -2.44
N LEU A 208 -29.62 17.91 -3.46
CA LEU A 208 -29.51 18.32 -4.86
C LEU A 208 -30.87 18.37 -5.56
N GLN A 209 -31.09 19.42 -6.34
CA GLN A 209 -32.23 19.53 -7.24
C GLN A 209 -31.76 19.24 -8.66
N TRP A 210 -31.92 17.98 -9.07
CA TRP A 210 -31.46 17.49 -10.37
C TRP A 210 -32.35 17.97 -11.51
N SER A 211 -31.71 18.39 -12.61
CA SER A 211 -32.36 18.71 -13.87
C SER A 211 -31.59 18.05 -15.02
N ARG A 212 -32.28 17.75 -16.12
CA ARG A 212 -31.63 17.19 -17.30
C ARG A 212 -30.73 18.25 -17.95
N HIS A 213 -29.47 17.90 -18.19
CA HIS A 213 -28.53 18.73 -18.93
C HIS A 213 -28.61 18.43 -20.44
N THR A 214 -28.22 17.22 -20.84
CA THR A 214 -28.21 16.80 -22.25
C THR A 214 -28.36 15.29 -22.39
N LYS A 215 -28.44 14.79 -23.64
CA LYS A 215 -28.25 13.37 -23.94
C LYS A 215 -26.93 13.17 -24.70
N THR A 216 -26.20 12.12 -24.35
CA THR A 216 -25.00 11.70 -25.07
C THR A 216 -25.37 11.12 -26.44
N SER A 217 -24.38 10.95 -27.32
CA SER A 217 -24.53 10.27 -28.62
C SER A 217 -25.05 8.84 -28.48
N GLN A 218 -24.76 8.19 -27.35
CA GLN A 218 -25.21 6.84 -26.99
C GLN A 218 -26.63 6.83 -26.37
N GLY A 219 -27.31 7.98 -26.30
CA GLY A 219 -28.68 8.11 -25.80
C GLY A 219 -28.81 8.20 -24.28
N ARG A 220 -27.71 8.19 -23.53
CA ARG A 220 -27.69 8.33 -22.06
C ARG A 220 -27.94 9.78 -21.66
N THR A 221 -28.51 10.01 -20.48
CA THR A 221 -28.85 11.36 -20.02
C THR A 221 -27.82 11.84 -19.01
N ILE A 222 -27.23 13.01 -19.24
CA ILE A 222 -26.43 13.71 -18.22
C ILE A 222 -27.38 14.58 -17.41
N MET A 223 -27.32 14.44 -16.10
CA MET A 223 -28.05 15.23 -15.12
C MET A 223 -27.12 16.31 -14.56
N LYS A 224 -27.69 17.45 -14.14
CA LYS A 224 -26.96 18.51 -13.46
C LYS A 224 -27.71 19.03 -12.24
N ALA A 225 -26.96 19.45 -11.23
CA ALA A 225 -27.47 20.12 -10.04
C ALA A 225 -26.52 21.26 -9.63
N GLN A 226 -27.09 22.31 -9.06
CA GLN A 226 -26.31 23.41 -8.47
C GLN A 226 -25.84 23.04 -7.07
N LEU A 227 -24.57 23.29 -6.79
CA LEU A 227 -23.99 23.03 -5.47
C LEU A 227 -24.23 24.23 -4.54
N PRO A 228 -24.53 23.97 -3.24
CA PRO A 228 -24.69 25.04 -2.27
C PRO A 228 -23.39 25.85 -2.12
N SER A 229 -23.52 27.17 -1.88
CA SER A 229 -22.38 28.08 -1.71
C SER A 229 -21.50 27.77 -0.49
N SER A 230 -22.03 27.01 0.46
CA SER A 230 -21.35 26.60 1.69
C SER A 230 -20.27 25.53 1.51
N LEU A 231 -20.26 24.80 0.38
CA LEU A 231 -19.23 23.79 0.11
C LEU A 231 -17.92 24.45 -0.29
N ASN A 232 -16.83 23.94 0.27
CA ASN A 232 -15.49 24.25 -0.20
C ASN A 232 -15.16 23.38 -1.43
N LEU A 233 -15.10 24.00 -2.61
CA LEU A 233 -14.83 23.30 -3.87
C LEU A 233 -13.34 22.93 -4.05
N ASP A 234 -12.44 23.47 -3.24
CA ASP A 234 -11.03 23.07 -3.25
C ASP A 234 -10.79 21.77 -2.48
N GLN A 235 -11.70 21.43 -1.55
CA GLN A 235 -11.67 20.16 -0.82
C GLN A 235 -12.64 19.12 -1.40
N PHE A 236 -13.60 19.53 -2.22
CA PHE A 236 -14.46 18.61 -2.97
C PHE A 236 -13.69 18.07 -4.19
N ASN A 237 -13.06 16.92 -3.97
CA ASN A 237 -12.31 16.17 -4.97
C ASN A 237 -12.73 14.69 -5.06
N GLU A 238 -13.60 14.23 -4.16
CA GLU A 238 -14.27 12.94 -4.22
C GLU A 238 -15.79 13.12 -4.04
N LEU A 239 -16.55 12.35 -4.82
CA LEU A 239 -18.00 12.21 -4.64
C LEU A 239 -18.29 10.79 -4.20
N TYR A 240 -19.16 10.64 -3.21
CA TYR A 240 -19.67 9.36 -2.76
C TYR A 240 -21.17 9.28 -3.04
N ILE A 241 -21.61 8.15 -3.58
CA ILE A 241 -22.99 7.89 -3.97
C ILE A 241 -23.44 6.61 -3.28
N ASP A 242 -24.52 6.69 -2.50
CA ASP A 242 -25.06 5.58 -1.72
C ASP A 242 -23.97 4.81 -0.93
N GLY A 243 -23.04 5.56 -0.31
CA GLY A 243 -21.94 5.05 0.53
C GLY A 243 -20.75 4.43 -0.23
N ARG A 244 -20.67 4.62 -1.56
CA ARG A 244 -19.55 4.16 -2.40
C ARG A 244 -18.90 5.31 -3.13
N ARG A 245 -17.58 5.25 -3.34
CA ARG A 245 -16.88 6.23 -4.17
C ARG A 245 -17.42 6.19 -5.60
N ALA A 246 -17.76 7.37 -6.12
CA ALA A 246 -18.23 7.53 -7.48
C ALA A 246 -17.06 7.65 -8.46
N ILE A 247 -17.30 7.27 -9.72
CA ILE A 247 -16.27 7.27 -10.76
C ILE A 247 -16.18 8.70 -11.30
N VAL A 248 -15.03 9.37 -11.12
CA VAL A 248 -14.82 10.64 -11.82
C VAL A 248 -14.78 10.37 -13.33
N ALA A 249 -15.40 11.24 -14.13
CA ALA A 249 -15.37 11.18 -15.60
C ALA A 249 -13.92 10.97 -16.07
N LYS A 250 -13.65 9.84 -16.73
CA LYS A 250 -12.28 9.46 -17.10
C LYS A 250 -12.23 8.63 -18.36
N TYR A 251 -11.11 8.72 -19.06
CA TYR A 251 -10.83 7.89 -20.21
C TYR A 251 -9.42 7.26 -20.17
N PRO A 252 -9.27 5.95 -20.48
CA PRO A 252 -10.35 5.00 -20.74
C PRO A 252 -11.29 4.79 -19.55
N ASN A 253 -12.56 4.51 -19.83
CA ASN A 253 -13.58 4.34 -18.80
C ASN A 253 -13.21 3.16 -17.90
N GLY A 254 -13.52 3.30 -16.61
CA GLY A 254 -13.34 2.22 -15.65
C GLY A 254 -13.20 2.73 -14.22
N ASP A 255 -13.66 1.94 -13.25
CA ASP A 255 -13.63 2.28 -11.82
C ASP A 255 -12.24 2.01 -11.23
N PRO A 256 -11.46 3.05 -10.85
CA PRO A 256 -10.12 2.87 -10.26
C PRO A 256 -10.11 2.09 -8.95
N SER A 257 -11.25 1.96 -8.28
CA SER A 257 -11.37 1.20 -7.04
C SER A 257 -11.36 -0.30 -7.34
N THR A 258 -12.16 -0.75 -8.30
CA THR A 258 -12.38 -2.17 -8.59
C THR A 258 -11.64 -2.69 -9.82
N GLN A 259 -11.09 -1.79 -10.62
CA GLN A 259 -10.28 -2.07 -11.81
C GLN A 259 -8.88 -1.48 -11.64
N GLY A 260 -7.92 -2.07 -12.34
CA GLY A 260 -6.50 -1.71 -12.30
C GLY A 260 -5.71 -2.63 -13.22
N LEU A 261 -4.38 -2.56 -13.20
CA LEU A 261 -3.56 -3.38 -14.13
C LEU A 261 -3.64 -4.90 -13.88
N TYR A 262 -4.32 -5.33 -12.82
CA TYR A 262 -4.64 -6.72 -12.53
C TYR A 262 -5.98 -7.20 -13.16
N ALA A 263 -6.80 -6.29 -13.68
CA ALA A 263 -8.12 -6.58 -14.21
C ALA A 263 -8.11 -6.78 -15.73
N GLN A 264 -9.13 -7.46 -16.27
CA GLN A 264 -9.32 -7.64 -17.71
C GLN A 264 -9.49 -6.30 -18.45
N ASP A 265 -10.33 -5.43 -17.90
CA ASP A 265 -10.51 -4.07 -18.37
C ASP A 265 -9.83 -3.14 -17.37
N PRO A 266 -8.55 -2.78 -17.58
CA PRO A 266 -7.76 -2.09 -16.55
C PRO A 266 -8.20 -0.63 -16.34
N GLY A 267 -8.89 -0.03 -17.32
CA GLY A 267 -9.22 1.40 -17.30
C GLY A 267 -7.99 2.30 -17.51
N PHE A 268 -6.96 1.79 -18.17
CA PHE A 268 -5.73 2.50 -18.57
C PHE A 268 -5.46 2.32 -20.07
N SER A 269 -4.87 3.34 -20.68
CA SER A 269 -4.34 3.32 -22.05
C SER A 269 -2.84 3.04 -22.05
N TYR A 270 -2.39 2.22 -23.01
CA TYR A 270 -0.97 1.98 -23.30
C TYR A 270 -0.49 2.76 -24.54
N GLU A 271 -1.36 3.62 -25.09
CA GLU A 271 -1.16 4.27 -26.39
C GLU A 271 -0.42 5.61 -26.27
N SER A 272 0.63 5.65 -25.45
CA SER A 272 1.58 6.76 -25.45
C SER A 272 2.47 6.69 -26.69
N GLN A 273 2.73 7.83 -27.32
CA GLN A 273 3.66 7.93 -28.44
C GLN A 273 5.05 8.37 -27.97
N SER A 274 5.12 9.41 -27.14
CA SER A 274 6.34 9.87 -26.49
C SER A 274 6.03 10.76 -25.29
N TRP A 275 6.99 10.87 -24.37
CA TRP A 275 6.90 11.79 -23.24
C TRP A 275 7.75 13.03 -23.51
N ILE A 276 7.26 14.20 -23.10
CA ILE A 276 7.96 15.47 -23.28
C ILE A 276 8.98 15.59 -22.17
N SER A 277 10.24 15.77 -22.59
CA SER A 277 11.38 15.72 -21.68
C SER A 277 11.25 16.66 -20.48
N PRO A 278 11.71 16.20 -19.30
CA PRO A 278 11.78 17.01 -18.09
C PRO A 278 12.62 18.28 -18.29
N ILE A 279 12.38 19.29 -17.47
CA ILE A 279 13.38 20.33 -17.21
C ILE A 279 14.23 19.85 -16.04
N HIS A 280 15.53 19.80 -16.24
CA HIS A 280 16.45 19.51 -15.14
C HIS A 280 16.72 20.78 -14.33
N ASN A 281 16.28 20.77 -13.07
CA ASN A 281 16.58 21.81 -12.10
C ASN A 281 17.56 21.21 -11.07
N PRO A 282 18.85 21.59 -11.09
CA PRO A 282 19.81 21.03 -10.16
C PRO A 282 19.49 21.48 -8.74
N SER A 283 19.56 20.56 -7.80
CA SER A 283 19.44 20.84 -6.37
C SER A 283 20.81 21.17 -5.77
N VAL A 284 20.81 21.81 -4.61
CA VAL A 284 22.01 21.90 -3.77
C VAL A 284 22.17 20.57 -3.04
N GLU A 285 23.36 19.98 -3.11
CA GLU A 285 23.65 18.72 -2.43
C GLU A 285 24.31 18.98 -1.07
N ILE A 286 23.75 18.37 -0.03
CA ILE A 286 24.38 18.18 1.26
C ILE A 286 24.97 16.78 1.24
N HIS A 287 26.29 16.66 1.37
CA HIS A 287 26.98 15.38 1.45
C HIS A 287 27.88 15.37 2.69
N ILE A 288 27.56 14.50 3.66
CA ILE A 288 28.26 14.43 4.94
C ILE A 288 29.40 13.43 4.81
N GLN A 289 30.63 13.94 4.87
CA GLN A 289 31.84 13.12 4.78
C GLN A 289 32.12 12.32 6.05
N GLU A 290 31.83 12.91 7.22
CA GLU A 290 32.03 12.30 8.53
C GLU A 290 30.88 12.69 9.48
N PRO A 291 30.37 11.74 10.29
CA PRO A 291 30.74 10.32 10.34
C PRO A 291 30.16 9.54 9.13
N TYR A 292 30.78 8.41 8.77
CA TYR A 292 30.33 7.51 7.69
C TYR A 292 30.39 6.02 8.09
N ARG A 293 29.64 5.17 7.35
CA ARG A 293 29.66 3.71 7.50
C ARG A 293 30.77 3.09 6.66
N ASN A 294 31.59 2.24 7.27
CA ASN A 294 32.55 1.40 6.54
C ASN A 294 31.90 0.05 6.17
N GLY A 295 32.37 -0.61 5.11
CA GLY A 295 31.89 -1.94 4.75
C GLY A 295 30.57 -1.97 3.98
N THR A 296 29.99 -0.84 3.59
CA THR A 296 28.73 -0.80 2.83
C THR A 296 28.91 -0.02 1.52
N VAL A 297 28.07 -0.27 0.52
CA VAL A 297 27.97 0.56 -0.69
C VAL A 297 27.41 1.95 -0.36
N PHE A 298 26.57 2.04 0.68
CA PHE A 298 25.87 3.26 1.08
C PHE A 298 26.49 3.89 2.34
N THR A 299 27.67 4.48 2.15
CA THR A 299 28.58 4.91 3.23
C THR A 299 28.18 6.22 3.90
N ASN A 300 27.77 7.22 3.12
CA ASN A 300 27.62 8.61 3.55
C ASN A 300 26.16 9.07 3.53
N TYR A 301 25.82 10.00 4.42
CA TYR A 301 24.53 10.69 4.37
C TYR A 301 24.54 11.73 3.25
N GLN A 302 23.46 11.80 2.48
CA GLN A 302 23.31 12.76 1.40
C GLN A 302 21.88 13.28 1.26
N LEU A 303 21.73 14.52 0.80
CA LEU A 303 20.41 15.11 0.62
C LEU A 303 20.44 16.20 -0.45
N GLY A 304 19.54 16.11 -1.42
CA GLY A 304 19.24 17.22 -2.32
C GLY A 304 18.32 18.24 -1.66
N VAL A 305 18.59 19.53 -1.81
CA VAL A 305 17.77 20.64 -1.29
C VAL A 305 17.47 21.65 -2.38
N GLY A 306 16.21 22.06 -2.51
CA GLY A 306 15.76 22.98 -3.55
C GLY A 306 15.83 22.34 -4.94
N GLY A 307 15.97 23.14 -6.01
CA GLY A 307 16.06 22.60 -7.38
C GLY A 307 14.91 21.66 -7.73
N GLY A 308 15.23 20.46 -8.22
CA GLY A 308 14.27 19.39 -8.52
C GLY A 308 13.51 18.88 -7.29
N ALA A 309 14.09 19.02 -6.08
CA ALA A 309 13.44 18.65 -4.83
C ALA A 309 12.37 19.67 -4.38
N SER A 310 12.26 20.83 -5.03
CA SER A 310 11.30 21.90 -4.65
C SER A 310 9.83 21.51 -4.82
N VAL A 311 9.54 20.37 -5.44
CA VAL A 311 8.18 19.83 -5.54
C VAL A 311 7.71 19.14 -4.26
N PHE A 312 8.64 18.80 -3.36
CA PHE A 312 8.37 18.16 -2.07
C PHE A 312 8.29 19.20 -0.95
N ASN A 313 7.69 18.82 0.18
CA ASN A 313 7.62 19.63 1.40
C ASN A 313 8.04 18.80 2.63
N PRO A 314 9.19 19.07 3.26
CA PRO A 314 10.16 20.11 2.90
C PRO A 314 10.81 19.86 1.52
N PRO A 315 11.43 20.88 0.89
CA PRO A 315 11.97 20.79 -0.48
C PRO A 315 13.29 20.02 -0.52
N THR A 316 13.23 18.75 -0.10
CA THR A 316 14.37 17.86 0.05
C THR A 316 14.07 16.48 -0.53
N ASN A 317 15.06 15.88 -1.21
CA ASN A 317 14.93 14.55 -1.80
C ASN A 317 16.30 13.87 -1.91
N PHE A 318 16.40 12.62 -1.44
CA PHE A 318 17.58 11.77 -1.57
C PHE A 318 18.01 11.55 -3.03
N TRP A 319 17.04 11.45 -3.96
CA TRP A 319 17.28 11.21 -5.39
C TRP A 319 17.54 12.48 -6.19
N SER A 320 17.64 13.64 -5.55
CA SER A 320 17.90 14.92 -6.21
C SER A 320 19.29 15.47 -5.87
N THR A 321 20.36 14.72 -6.12
CA THR A 321 21.76 15.11 -5.82
C THR A 321 22.61 15.23 -7.09
N ALA A 322 23.78 15.89 -7.05
CA ALA A 322 24.62 16.02 -8.25
C ALA A 322 25.16 14.65 -8.73
N SER A 323 25.24 13.66 -7.83
CA SER A 323 25.67 12.30 -8.15
C SER A 323 24.93 11.29 -7.26
N PRO A 324 23.66 10.94 -7.57
CA PRO A 324 22.95 9.95 -6.78
C PRO A 324 23.72 8.60 -6.77
N PRO A 325 23.81 7.92 -5.62
CA PRO A 325 24.67 6.76 -5.40
C PRO A 325 24.23 5.55 -6.24
N ALA A 326 22.98 5.56 -6.72
CA ALA A 326 22.48 4.64 -7.73
C ALA A 326 21.48 5.37 -8.66
N GLY A 327 21.53 5.15 -9.98
CA GLY A 327 20.52 5.65 -10.91
C GLY A 327 20.61 7.15 -11.26
N ASN A 328 19.48 7.74 -11.63
CA ASN A 328 19.38 9.09 -12.18
C ASN A 328 18.76 10.07 -11.18
N ASN A 329 19.00 11.36 -11.40
CA ASN A 329 18.33 12.43 -10.67
C ASN A 329 16.81 12.37 -10.83
N TYR A 330 16.09 12.73 -9.77
CA TYR A 330 14.64 12.91 -9.81
C TYR A 330 14.27 13.91 -10.89
N VAL A 331 13.51 13.40 -11.85
CA VAL A 331 12.90 14.14 -12.93
C VAL A 331 11.55 13.53 -13.24
N VAL A 332 10.63 14.34 -13.76
CA VAL A 332 9.31 13.89 -14.22
C VAL A 332 8.98 14.55 -15.55
N PRO A 333 8.32 13.85 -16.49
CA PRO A 333 7.97 14.43 -17.79
C PRO A 333 7.08 15.66 -17.62
N ARG A 334 7.17 16.60 -18.57
CA ARG A 334 6.34 17.82 -18.56
C ARG A 334 5.08 17.72 -19.41
N GLY A 335 4.89 16.58 -20.07
CA GLY A 335 3.76 16.33 -20.92
C GLY A 335 3.86 14.99 -21.63
N LEU A 336 2.84 14.69 -22.40
CA LEU A 336 2.63 13.43 -23.10
C LEU A 336 2.15 13.72 -24.53
N VAL A 337 2.74 13.03 -25.51
CA VAL A 337 2.18 12.91 -26.86
C VAL A 337 1.53 11.54 -26.95
N VAL A 338 0.24 11.50 -27.26
CA VAL A 338 -0.51 10.24 -27.42
C VAL A 338 -0.58 9.83 -28.88
N LYS A 339 -0.72 8.53 -29.16
CA LYS A 339 -0.96 8.06 -30.53
C LYS A 339 -2.31 8.58 -31.04
N ASN A 340 -2.48 8.58 -32.36
CA ASN A 340 -3.78 8.92 -32.96
C ASN A 340 -4.90 8.06 -32.36
N ASP A 341 -6.02 8.70 -32.05
CA ASP A 341 -7.23 8.08 -31.50
C ASP A 341 -7.07 7.41 -30.11
N ALA A 342 -5.90 7.54 -29.46
CA ALA A 342 -5.67 7.07 -28.09
C ALA A 342 -6.60 7.74 -27.06
N LEU A 343 -7.00 8.98 -27.32
CA LEU A 343 -7.98 9.76 -26.56
C LEU A 343 -9.03 10.31 -27.54
N PRO A 344 -10.13 9.56 -27.81
CA PRO A 344 -11.07 9.89 -28.87
C PRO A 344 -11.75 11.26 -28.74
N HIS A 345 -11.97 11.73 -27.50
CA HIS A 345 -12.66 13.00 -27.25
C HIS A 345 -11.72 14.21 -27.09
N MET A 346 -10.39 14.03 -27.13
CA MET A 346 -9.41 15.10 -26.94
C MET A 346 -9.60 16.30 -27.89
N ARG A 347 -10.11 16.06 -29.10
CA ARG A 347 -10.44 17.11 -30.08
C ARG A 347 -11.58 18.03 -29.65
N ASN A 348 -12.43 17.55 -28.76
CA ASN A 348 -13.64 18.23 -28.30
C ASN A 348 -13.48 18.86 -26.91
N TRP A 349 -12.35 18.63 -26.22
CA TRP A 349 -12.11 19.18 -24.89
C TRP A 349 -12.22 20.71 -24.91
N SER A 350 -13.22 21.22 -24.20
CA SER A 350 -13.45 22.66 -24.10
C SER A 350 -12.56 23.32 -23.05
N ASP A 351 -12.33 22.66 -21.92
CA ASP A 351 -11.43 23.11 -20.85
C ASP A 351 -10.61 21.95 -20.27
N PRO A 352 -9.45 21.63 -20.87
CA PRO A 352 -8.58 20.55 -20.38
C PRO A 352 -7.96 20.86 -19.02
N THR A 353 -7.97 22.11 -18.56
CA THR A 353 -7.30 22.53 -17.31
C THR A 353 -8.02 22.05 -16.05
N THR A 354 -9.26 21.58 -16.20
CA THR A 354 -10.01 20.88 -15.16
C THR A 354 -9.46 19.48 -14.86
N GLY A 355 -8.71 18.90 -15.81
CA GLY A 355 -8.36 17.50 -15.80
C GLY A 355 -7.04 17.16 -15.11
N PHE A 356 -6.91 15.87 -14.79
CA PHE A 356 -5.70 15.24 -14.29
C PHE A 356 -5.27 14.12 -15.23
N LEU A 357 -3.96 13.90 -15.36
CA LEU A 357 -3.40 12.71 -15.97
C LEU A 357 -2.80 11.82 -14.88
N HIS A 358 -3.27 10.59 -14.79
CA HIS A 358 -2.71 9.54 -13.94
C HIS A 358 -1.86 8.63 -14.81
N THR A 359 -0.65 8.28 -14.37
CA THR A 359 0.24 7.40 -15.11
C THR A 359 1.12 6.57 -14.18
N PHE A 360 1.56 5.41 -14.63
CA PHE A 360 2.60 4.67 -13.92
C PHE A 360 3.99 5.26 -14.20
N HIS A 361 4.91 5.06 -13.26
CA HIS A 361 6.34 5.20 -13.52
C HIS A 361 6.75 4.24 -14.68
N SER A 362 7.75 4.58 -15.49
CA SER A 362 8.16 3.75 -16.66
C SER A 362 8.62 2.34 -16.28
N GLY A 363 9.27 2.18 -15.14
CA GLY A 363 9.62 0.90 -14.52
C GLY A 363 8.50 0.28 -13.68
N TYR A 364 7.31 0.87 -13.69
CA TYR A 364 6.16 0.49 -12.87
C TYR A 364 6.52 0.40 -11.37
N TRP A 365 7.37 1.32 -10.87
CA TRP A 365 7.75 1.37 -9.46
C TRP A 365 6.75 2.10 -8.54
N GLY A 366 5.77 2.75 -9.16
CA GLY A 366 4.79 3.59 -8.51
C GLY A 366 3.90 4.26 -9.55
N GLY A 367 3.27 5.35 -9.18
CA GLY A 367 2.41 6.12 -10.07
C GLY A 367 2.50 7.61 -9.80
N TRP A 368 2.19 8.39 -10.81
CA TRP A 368 2.17 9.84 -10.79
C TRP A 368 0.81 10.37 -11.19
N ILE A 369 0.48 11.51 -10.60
CA ILE A 369 -0.69 12.30 -10.96
C ILE A 369 -0.20 13.70 -11.33
N PHE A 370 -0.69 14.20 -12.46
CA PHE A 370 -0.38 15.54 -12.99
C PHE A 370 -1.65 16.33 -13.24
N GLU A 371 -1.68 17.60 -12.83
CA GLU A 371 -2.63 18.60 -13.31
C GLU A 371 -2.32 18.90 -14.79
N ILE A 372 -3.37 18.94 -15.62
CA ILE A 372 -3.24 19.26 -17.04
C ILE A 372 -3.20 20.78 -17.20
N ALA A 373 -2.15 21.29 -17.85
CA ALA A 373 -1.99 22.71 -18.14
C ALA A 373 -2.64 23.12 -19.46
N SER A 374 -2.53 22.26 -20.48
CA SER A 374 -3.14 22.49 -21.80
C SER A 374 -3.12 21.22 -22.65
N SER A 375 -3.92 21.21 -23.72
CA SER A 375 -3.92 20.17 -24.74
C SER A 375 -3.87 20.76 -26.15
N ASN A 376 -3.19 20.09 -27.08
CA ASN A 376 -3.21 20.38 -28.51
C ASN A 376 -3.63 19.15 -29.30
N SER A 377 -4.86 19.15 -29.81
CA SER A 377 -5.45 18.02 -30.52
C SER A 377 -4.95 17.85 -31.96
N THR A 378 -4.22 18.82 -32.52
CA THR A 378 -3.54 18.68 -33.82
C THR A 378 -2.23 17.92 -33.67
N GLN A 379 -1.56 18.09 -32.54
CA GLN A 379 -0.29 17.43 -32.21
C GLN A 379 -0.47 16.22 -31.29
N ASN A 380 -1.69 15.94 -30.82
CA ASN A 380 -2.02 14.96 -29.79
C ASN A 380 -1.18 15.13 -28.50
N THR A 381 -0.95 16.38 -28.11
CA THR A 381 -0.07 16.73 -26.99
C THR A 381 -0.88 17.18 -25.77
N ILE A 382 -0.51 16.70 -24.58
CA ILE A 382 -0.98 17.18 -23.27
C ILE A 382 0.24 17.72 -22.51
N MET A 383 0.14 18.94 -21.98
CA MET A 383 1.17 19.56 -21.14
C MET A 383 0.73 19.55 -19.68
N PHE A 384 1.68 19.40 -18.75
CA PHE A 384 1.43 19.36 -17.31
C PHE A 384 1.85 20.66 -16.62
N SER A 385 1.15 21.03 -15.54
CA SER A 385 1.49 22.19 -14.69
C SER A 385 2.17 21.78 -13.39
N ARG A 386 1.58 20.80 -12.68
CA ARG A 386 1.99 20.38 -11.32
C ARG A 386 1.73 18.88 -11.15
N GLY A 387 2.60 18.17 -10.45
CA GLY A 387 2.43 16.74 -10.18
C GLY A 387 3.73 15.97 -10.16
N GLY A 388 3.63 14.63 -10.18
CA GLY A 388 4.76 13.71 -10.26
C GLY A 388 5.47 13.43 -8.94
N PHE A 389 5.07 14.06 -7.84
CA PHE A 389 5.71 13.98 -6.54
C PHE A 389 5.19 12.84 -5.64
N GLN A 390 4.34 11.94 -6.16
CA GLN A 390 3.83 10.76 -5.43
C GLN A 390 4.79 9.57 -5.45
N GLU A 391 6.01 9.79 -5.95
CA GLU A 391 7.12 8.85 -5.99
C GLU A 391 8.45 9.65 -5.89
N ALA A 392 9.49 9.11 -5.25
CA ALA A 392 10.67 9.91 -4.90
C ALA A 392 11.81 9.90 -5.94
N ARG A 393 11.91 8.88 -6.79
CA ARG A 393 13.05 8.61 -7.66
C ARG A 393 12.93 9.22 -9.04
N GLY A 394 11.73 9.36 -9.58
CA GLY A 394 11.47 9.96 -10.88
C GLY A 394 11.79 9.05 -12.07
N SER A 395 11.39 9.50 -13.26
CA SER A 395 11.84 9.01 -14.57
C SER A 395 11.47 10.02 -15.65
N ASP A 396 12.16 9.98 -16.79
CA ASP A 396 11.91 10.87 -17.93
C ASP A 396 10.65 10.51 -18.73
N SER A 397 10.02 9.39 -18.41
CA SER A 397 8.91 8.79 -19.12
C SER A 397 7.98 8.04 -18.17
N GLY A 398 6.73 7.84 -18.59
CA GLY A 398 5.71 7.09 -17.86
C GLY A 398 5.19 5.87 -18.61
N GLY A 399 4.43 5.04 -17.90
CA GLY A 399 3.79 3.82 -18.39
C GLY A 399 2.34 4.03 -18.82
N ALA A 400 1.49 3.06 -18.49
CA ALA A 400 0.05 3.12 -18.75
C ALA A 400 -0.59 4.34 -18.07
N PHE A 401 -1.56 4.98 -18.71
CA PHE A 401 -2.14 6.24 -18.24
C PHE A 401 -3.66 6.33 -18.45
N TYR A 402 -4.31 7.23 -17.74
CA TYR A 402 -5.67 7.70 -18.05
C TYR A 402 -5.78 9.20 -17.75
N VAL A 403 -6.78 9.84 -18.34
CA VAL A 403 -7.17 11.23 -18.04
C VAL A 403 -8.48 11.25 -17.27
N ALA A 404 -8.63 12.17 -16.34
CA ALA A 404 -9.80 12.26 -15.48
C ALA A 404 -10.23 13.72 -15.26
N ASN A 405 -11.48 13.89 -14.84
CA ASN A 405 -12.13 15.17 -14.54
C ASN A 405 -12.17 16.14 -15.73
N ILE A 406 -12.52 15.62 -16.91
CA ILE A 406 -12.78 16.42 -18.12
C ILE A 406 -14.23 16.17 -18.53
N PHE A 407 -14.99 17.24 -18.78
CA PHE A 407 -16.44 17.13 -19.01
C PHE A 407 -16.78 16.24 -20.21
N GLU A 408 -16.02 16.31 -21.29
CA GLU A 408 -16.24 15.51 -22.50
C GLU A 408 -15.95 14.02 -22.30
N GLU A 409 -15.25 13.64 -21.22
CA GLU A 409 -15.06 12.24 -20.81
C GLU A 409 -16.16 11.76 -19.85
N LEU A 410 -17.20 12.57 -19.56
CA LEU A 410 -18.41 12.13 -18.86
C LEU A 410 -19.32 11.39 -19.85
N ASP A 411 -18.97 10.14 -20.15
CA ASP A 411 -19.61 9.36 -21.22
C ASP A 411 -20.09 7.96 -20.75
N SER A 412 -19.70 7.54 -19.55
CA SER A 412 -20.02 6.23 -18.96
C SER A 412 -21.06 6.33 -17.83
N PRO A 413 -21.83 5.26 -17.56
CA PRO A 413 -22.77 5.27 -16.44
C PRO A 413 -22.02 5.35 -15.11
N ASN A 414 -22.64 6.04 -14.17
CA ASN A 414 -22.14 6.34 -12.82
C ASN A 414 -20.93 7.26 -12.75
N GLU A 415 -20.58 7.91 -13.86
CA GLU A 415 -19.55 8.95 -13.85
C GLU A 415 -20.09 10.31 -13.39
N TRP A 416 -19.20 11.11 -12.81
CA TRP A 416 -19.49 12.49 -12.42
C TRP A 416 -18.39 13.47 -12.87
N PHE A 417 -18.78 14.74 -13.03
CA PHE A 417 -17.86 15.84 -13.31
C PHE A 417 -18.26 17.06 -12.49
N LEU A 418 -17.28 17.78 -11.96
CA LEU A 418 -17.48 19.02 -11.22
C LEU A 418 -16.93 20.21 -12.00
N ASP A 419 -17.84 21.08 -12.43
CA ASP A 419 -17.48 22.42 -12.88
C ASP A 419 -17.39 23.36 -11.68
N LYS A 420 -16.15 23.63 -11.24
CA LYS A 420 -15.90 24.52 -10.10
C LYS A 420 -16.25 25.98 -10.38
N GLN A 421 -16.13 26.43 -11.64
CA GLN A 421 -16.40 27.82 -12.01
C GLN A 421 -17.88 28.15 -11.92
N THR A 422 -18.72 27.24 -12.44
CA THR A 422 -20.19 27.40 -12.39
C THR A 422 -20.83 26.78 -11.15
N ARG A 423 -20.05 26.13 -10.29
CA ARG A 423 -20.51 25.34 -9.12
C ARG A 423 -21.55 24.27 -9.50
N THR A 424 -21.43 23.69 -10.68
CA THR A 424 -22.38 22.71 -11.19
C THR A 424 -21.80 21.31 -11.08
N LEU A 425 -22.55 20.42 -10.42
CA LEU A 425 -22.27 18.99 -10.41
C LEU A 425 -23.01 18.33 -11.58
N TYR A 426 -22.28 17.59 -12.40
CA TYR A 426 -22.82 16.77 -13.47
C TYR A 426 -22.67 15.30 -13.12
N PHE A 427 -23.69 14.50 -13.43
CA PHE A 427 -23.70 13.06 -13.15
C PHE A 427 -24.45 12.31 -14.25
N MET A 428 -23.93 11.16 -14.64
CA MET A 428 -24.59 10.26 -15.58
C MET A 428 -25.14 9.02 -14.85
N PRO A 429 -26.44 8.97 -14.52
CA PRO A 429 -27.02 7.80 -13.86
C PRO A 429 -27.02 6.56 -14.77
N ASN A 430 -26.81 5.39 -14.15
CA ASN A 430 -27.18 4.12 -14.77
C ASN A 430 -28.68 3.87 -14.64
N GLU A 431 -29.45 4.46 -15.55
CA GLU A 431 -30.93 4.45 -15.61
C GLU A 431 -31.61 5.25 -14.48
N THR A 432 -31.54 4.78 -13.24
CA THR A 432 -32.23 5.40 -12.09
C THR A 432 -31.30 6.34 -11.33
N MET A 433 -31.83 7.47 -10.86
CA MET A 433 -31.07 8.39 -10.02
C MET A 433 -30.82 7.78 -8.63
N PRO A 434 -29.57 7.82 -8.14
CA PRO A 434 -29.23 7.49 -6.76
C PRO A 434 -29.91 8.39 -5.74
N THR A 435 -29.92 7.94 -4.49
CA THR A 435 -30.58 8.64 -3.38
C THR A 435 -29.65 9.62 -2.67
N ASP A 436 -28.47 9.16 -2.28
CA ASP A 436 -27.56 9.92 -1.43
C ASP A 436 -26.31 10.32 -2.19
N PHE A 437 -25.96 11.60 -2.10
CA PHE A 437 -24.74 12.17 -2.65
C PHE A 437 -23.98 12.86 -1.54
N VAL A 438 -22.72 12.49 -1.32
CA VAL A 438 -21.85 13.10 -0.32
C VAL A 438 -20.62 13.67 -1.02
N ALA A 439 -20.39 14.98 -0.88
CA ALA A 439 -19.16 15.62 -1.34
C ALA A 439 -18.10 15.56 -0.25
N SER A 440 -16.88 15.14 -0.58
CA SER A 440 -15.76 15.17 0.35
C SER A 440 -15.44 16.60 0.79
N GLN A 441 -15.03 16.81 2.04
CA GLN A 441 -14.67 18.14 2.57
C GLN A 441 -13.41 18.16 3.45
N ILE A 442 -13.12 17.09 4.17
CA ILE A 442 -11.90 16.97 4.98
C ILE A 442 -11.22 15.62 4.76
N SER A 443 -9.89 15.61 4.80
CA SER A 443 -9.07 14.38 4.70
C SER A 443 -8.70 13.78 6.05
N CYS A 444 -8.78 14.58 7.13
CA CYS A 444 -8.46 14.21 8.50
C CYS A 444 -9.71 14.37 9.38
N ILE A 445 -10.15 13.30 10.02
CA ILE A 445 -11.33 13.26 10.90
C ILE A 445 -10.92 13.45 12.36
N ILE A 446 -9.83 12.82 12.81
CA ILE A 446 -9.29 12.99 14.17
C ILE A 446 -7.82 13.41 14.08
N SER A 447 -7.48 14.51 14.73
CA SER A 447 -6.10 14.95 14.91
C SER A 447 -5.75 14.89 16.38
N ILE A 448 -4.70 14.14 16.73
CA ILE A 448 -4.18 13.99 18.08
C ILE A 448 -2.81 14.66 18.13
N SER A 449 -2.74 15.86 18.70
CA SER A 449 -1.53 16.66 18.64
C SER A 449 -1.15 17.18 20.02
N GLY A 450 -0.08 16.61 20.59
CA GLY A 450 0.60 17.23 21.73
C GLY A 450 1.35 18.48 21.27
N SER A 451 1.64 19.39 22.19
CA SER A 451 2.37 20.62 21.83
C SER A 451 3.87 20.36 21.64
N HIS A 452 4.40 19.30 22.27
CA HIS A 452 5.78 18.86 22.20
C HIS A 452 5.89 17.43 22.74
N SER A 453 6.94 16.67 22.43
CA SER A 453 7.27 15.40 23.08
C SER A 453 7.33 15.44 24.61
N ASN A 454 7.59 16.60 25.24
CA ASN A 454 7.57 16.78 26.71
C ASN A 454 6.18 17.16 27.26
N ASN A 455 5.20 17.42 26.39
CA ASN A 455 3.80 17.65 26.74
C ASN A 455 2.90 16.94 25.72
N PRO A 456 2.95 15.59 25.69
CA PRO A 456 2.20 14.81 24.73
C PRO A 456 0.70 14.74 25.08
N VAL A 457 -0.12 14.28 24.13
CA VAL A 457 -1.44 13.72 24.46
C VAL A 457 -1.24 12.29 24.95
N GLU A 458 -1.81 11.96 26.10
CA GLU A 458 -1.58 10.67 26.76
C GLU A 458 -2.85 9.87 27.00
N ASN A 459 -2.76 8.54 26.92
CA ASN A 459 -3.81 7.62 27.39
C ASN A 459 -5.17 7.86 26.70
N VAL A 460 -5.17 7.86 25.37
CA VAL A 460 -6.40 8.03 24.56
C VAL A 460 -6.77 6.71 23.92
N LEU A 461 -8.04 6.32 24.05
CA LEU A 461 -8.63 5.15 23.39
C LEU A 461 -9.71 5.59 22.40
N ILE A 462 -9.61 5.14 21.15
CA ILE A 462 -10.62 5.36 20.12
C ILE A 462 -11.09 4.01 19.60
N GLN A 463 -12.38 3.70 19.78
CA GLN A 463 -12.90 2.38 19.42
C GLN A 463 -14.33 2.34 18.87
N GLY A 464 -14.59 1.32 18.03
CA GLY A 464 -15.92 0.99 17.54
C GLY A 464 -16.52 2.02 16.56
N LEU A 465 -15.68 2.84 15.92
CA LEU A 465 -16.10 3.88 14.99
C LEU A 465 -15.86 3.46 13.53
N ILE A 466 -16.67 4.03 12.64
CA ILE A 466 -16.47 3.93 11.18
C ILE A 466 -16.03 5.29 10.66
N PHE A 467 -14.87 5.34 10.02
CA PHE A 467 -14.34 6.53 9.35
C PHE A 467 -14.52 6.39 7.85
N THR A 468 -15.11 7.38 7.19
CA THR A 468 -15.44 7.27 5.75
C THR A 468 -15.50 8.60 5.01
N GLU A 469 -15.55 8.53 3.68
CA GLU A 469 -15.95 9.62 2.78
C GLU A 469 -15.05 10.87 2.89
N THR A 470 -13.73 10.65 2.98
CA THR A 470 -12.75 11.73 3.12
C THR A 470 -12.26 12.27 1.77
N SER A 471 -11.75 13.49 1.75
CA SER A 471 -11.13 14.08 0.56
C SER A 471 -9.85 13.35 0.17
N ASN A 472 -9.57 13.23 -1.14
CA ASN A 472 -8.31 12.67 -1.61
C ASN A 472 -7.11 13.58 -1.35
N THR A 473 -5.94 12.98 -1.16
CA THR A 473 -4.70 13.69 -0.82
C THR A 473 -3.59 13.59 -1.87
N TYR A 474 -3.83 12.95 -3.01
CA TYR A 474 -2.77 12.71 -4.01
C TYR A 474 -2.18 14.00 -4.61
N MET A 475 -2.89 15.14 -4.57
CA MET A 475 -2.35 16.46 -4.94
C MET A 475 -2.03 17.37 -3.74
N LYS A 476 -2.01 16.85 -2.51
CA LYS A 476 -1.50 17.58 -1.33
C LYS A 476 0.03 17.50 -1.30
N ASP A 477 0.63 18.08 -0.28
CA ASP A 477 2.08 18.05 -0.09
C ASP A 477 2.57 16.64 0.23
N PHE A 478 3.66 16.25 -0.43
CA PHE A 478 4.41 15.01 -0.22
C PHE A 478 5.83 15.35 0.22
N MET A 479 6.43 14.46 1.00
CA MET A 479 7.85 14.52 1.37
C MET A 479 8.57 13.24 0.95
N VAL A 480 9.89 13.29 0.80
CA VAL A 480 10.73 12.09 0.74
C VAL A 480 11.34 11.89 2.13
N PRO A 481 10.92 10.87 2.91
CA PRO A 481 11.29 10.76 4.31
C PRO A 481 12.73 10.26 4.49
N SER A 482 13.24 9.39 3.61
CA SER A 482 14.57 8.81 3.74
C SER A 482 15.13 8.33 2.38
N GLY A 483 16.13 7.44 2.38
CA GLY A 483 16.83 6.95 1.18
C GLY A 483 16.09 5.88 0.36
N GLY A 484 14.87 5.50 0.76
CA GLY A 484 14.01 4.63 -0.04
C GLY A 484 13.36 5.34 -1.23
N ASP A 485 12.61 4.60 -2.04
CA ASP A 485 12.02 5.14 -3.27
C ASP A 485 10.70 5.90 -3.00
N TRP A 486 10.26 5.97 -1.74
CA TRP A 486 8.94 6.48 -1.36
C TRP A 486 8.92 7.98 -1.12
N SER A 487 7.89 8.63 -1.64
CA SER A 487 7.43 9.90 -1.11
C SER A 487 6.05 9.72 -0.47
N VAL A 488 5.75 10.50 0.56
CA VAL A 488 4.58 10.29 1.41
C VAL A 488 3.86 11.59 1.71
N HIS A 489 2.53 11.54 1.69
CA HIS A 489 1.72 12.55 2.36
C HIS A 489 1.73 12.29 3.87
N ARG A 490 2.25 13.23 4.68
CA ARG A 490 2.30 13.10 6.15
C ARG A 490 0.93 13.24 6.86
N GLY A 491 -0.17 13.29 6.12
CA GLY A 491 -1.52 13.34 6.70
C GLY A 491 -2.23 11.98 6.64
N GLY A 492 -3.28 11.84 7.44
CA GLY A 492 -4.15 10.66 7.45
C GLY A 492 -5.54 10.99 7.98
N THR A 493 -6.45 10.04 7.89
CA THR A 493 -7.82 10.15 8.44
C THR A 493 -7.79 10.25 9.96
N ILE A 494 -6.89 9.50 10.61
CA ILE A 494 -6.40 9.81 11.95
C ILE A 494 -4.94 10.27 11.83
N TYR A 495 -4.66 11.46 12.33
CA TYR A 495 -3.32 12.02 12.40
C TYR A 495 -2.88 12.09 13.86
N SER A 496 -1.64 11.68 14.14
CA SER A 496 -1.07 11.70 15.48
C SER A 496 0.36 12.23 15.49
N THR A 497 0.64 13.17 16.41
CA THR A 497 1.98 13.67 16.68
C THR A 497 2.11 14.13 18.13
N ASN A 498 3.29 14.00 18.70
CA ASN A 498 3.57 14.26 20.10
C ASN A 498 2.57 13.52 21.01
N THR A 499 2.53 12.20 20.91
CA THR A 499 1.59 11.38 21.69
C THR A 499 2.27 10.27 22.48
N LYS A 500 1.58 9.78 23.51
CA LYS A 500 2.01 8.64 24.31
C LYS A 500 0.82 7.75 24.70
N ASN A 501 0.97 6.43 24.63
CA ASN A 501 -0.08 5.49 25.05
C ASN A 501 -1.42 5.76 24.34
N ILE A 502 -1.42 5.65 23.02
CA ILE A 502 -2.62 5.83 22.17
C ILE A 502 -3.08 4.47 21.69
N THR A 503 -4.36 4.16 21.89
CA THR A 503 -4.96 2.92 21.40
C THR A 503 -6.06 3.20 20.39
N ILE A 504 -5.92 2.68 19.18
CA ILE A 504 -6.92 2.72 18.11
C ILE A 504 -7.37 1.29 17.85
N THR A 505 -8.63 0.95 18.17
CA THR A 505 -9.05 -0.45 18.11
C THR A 505 -10.50 -0.68 17.68
N HIS A 506 -10.75 -1.80 16.99
CA HIS A 506 -12.11 -2.18 16.56
C HIS A 506 -12.80 -1.12 15.68
N ASN A 507 -12.04 -0.35 14.90
CA ASN A 507 -12.58 0.65 13.98
C ASN A 507 -12.59 0.12 12.53
N LEU A 508 -13.44 0.71 11.70
CA LEU A 508 -13.46 0.50 10.25
C LEU A 508 -13.05 1.79 9.54
N PHE A 509 -11.94 1.74 8.81
CA PHE A 509 -11.46 2.78 7.91
C PHE A 509 -11.86 2.40 6.49
N ASN A 510 -12.86 3.07 5.92
CA ASN A 510 -13.46 2.67 4.65
C ASN A 510 -13.62 3.86 3.71
N GLN A 511 -13.44 3.68 2.39
CA GLN A 511 -13.70 4.72 1.39
C GLN A 511 -12.99 6.06 1.71
N LEU A 512 -11.68 5.98 1.97
CA LEU A 512 -10.88 7.13 2.35
C LEU A 512 -10.05 7.63 1.18
N GLY A 513 -9.99 8.95 0.98
CA GLY A 513 -9.14 9.57 -0.03
C GLY A 513 -7.67 9.73 0.39
N SER A 514 -7.37 9.54 1.67
CA SER A 514 -6.06 9.75 2.30
C SER A 514 -5.46 8.46 2.86
N ASN A 515 -4.34 8.57 3.58
CA ASN A 515 -3.87 7.50 4.44
C ASN A 515 -4.90 7.20 5.54
N GLY A 516 -4.96 5.95 6.00
CA GLY A 516 -5.82 5.59 7.14
C GLY A 516 -5.38 6.27 8.43
N MET A 517 -4.15 5.95 8.87
CA MET A 517 -3.53 6.49 10.07
C MET A 517 -2.11 6.98 9.79
N ALA A 518 -1.79 8.18 10.26
CA ALA A 518 -0.48 8.79 10.13
C ALA A 518 0.13 9.05 11.52
N LEU A 519 1.17 8.30 11.87
CA LEU A 519 2.01 8.50 13.05
C LEU A 519 3.23 9.31 12.66
N ILE A 520 3.20 10.58 13.02
CA ILE A 520 4.15 11.57 12.53
C ILE A 520 4.95 12.12 13.68
N ASP A 521 6.28 12.17 13.52
CA ASP A 521 7.21 12.65 14.54
C ASP A 521 7.09 11.82 15.85
N TYR A 522 7.22 12.44 17.02
CA TYR A 522 7.19 11.73 18.30
C TYR A 522 5.84 11.06 18.56
N ASN A 523 5.81 9.73 18.60
CA ASN A 523 4.69 8.93 19.11
C ASN A 523 5.29 7.75 19.88
N ASP A 524 4.97 7.62 21.16
CA ASP A 524 5.49 6.54 22.01
C ASP A 524 4.33 5.65 22.46
N ASP A 525 4.54 4.33 22.44
CA ASP A 525 3.55 3.36 22.92
C ASP A 525 2.18 3.51 22.21
N THR A 526 2.15 3.30 20.89
CA THR A 526 0.89 3.34 20.12
C THR A 526 0.44 1.94 19.74
N SER A 527 -0.80 1.61 20.04
CA SER A 527 -1.43 0.32 19.73
C SER A 527 -2.54 0.47 18.69
N ILE A 528 -2.39 -0.19 17.53
CA ILE A 528 -3.37 -0.23 16.44
C ILE A 528 -3.86 -1.67 16.33
N LEU A 529 -5.02 -1.96 16.91
CA LEU A 529 -5.46 -3.32 17.21
C LEU A 529 -6.82 -3.66 16.60
N SER A 530 -6.93 -4.77 15.88
CA SER A 530 -8.23 -5.31 15.43
C SER A 530 -9.08 -4.30 14.61
N ASN A 531 -8.44 -3.46 13.81
CA ASN A 531 -9.12 -2.55 12.89
C ASN A 531 -9.21 -3.17 11.49
N GLU A 532 -10.14 -2.66 10.68
CA GLU A 532 -10.21 -2.94 9.26
C GLU A 532 -9.90 -1.68 8.45
N PHE A 533 -9.01 -1.78 7.46
CA PHE A 533 -8.68 -0.73 6.50
C PHE A 533 -9.00 -1.21 5.09
N VAL A 534 -9.91 -0.51 4.40
CA VAL A 534 -10.43 -0.94 3.10
C VAL A 534 -10.83 0.22 2.20
N TRP A 535 -10.53 0.15 0.90
CA TRP A 535 -10.83 1.19 -0.10
C TRP A 535 -10.16 2.54 0.20
N LEU A 536 -8.84 2.51 0.43
CA LEU A 536 -8.03 3.70 0.72
C LEU A 536 -7.36 4.23 -0.56
N GLY A 537 -7.28 5.56 -0.68
CA GLY A 537 -6.61 6.26 -1.78
C GLY A 537 -5.08 6.06 -1.77
N ASP A 538 -4.52 5.81 -0.59
CA ASP A 538 -3.10 5.72 -0.29
C ASP A 538 -2.85 4.57 0.72
N SER A 539 -1.90 4.73 1.63
CA SER A 539 -1.43 3.72 2.60
C SER A 539 -2.36 3.57 3.81
N ALA A 540 -2.40 2.39 4.44
CA ALA A 540 -3.28 2.21 5.61
C ALA A 540 -2.67 2.83 6.87
N ILE A 541 -1.41 2.51 7.18
CA ILE A 541 -0.69 3.02 8.35
C ILE A 541 0.70 3.49 7.90
N ILE A 542 1.01 4.75 8.16
CA ILE A 542 2.36 5.30 7.95
C ILE A 542 2.98 5.71 9.28
N LEU A 543 4.25 5.36 9.47
CA LEU A 543 5.09 5.81 10.56
C LEU A 543 6.24 6.60 9.95
N VAL A 544 6.28 7.90 10.21
CA VAL A 544 7.25 8.82 9.58
C VAL A 544 7.81 9.74 10.64
N GLY A 545 9.04 9.47 11.07
CA GLY A 545 9.79 10.34 11.96
C GLY A 545 10.46 11.52 11.24
N SER A 546 11.19 12.30 12.03
CA SER A 546 12.06 13.37 11.53
C SER A 546 13.45 13.27 12.15
N THR A 547 14.45 13.71 11.39
CA THR A 547 15.85 13.90 11.83
C THR A 547 16.29 15.33 11.52
N ASN A 548 17.44 15.75 12.05
CA ASN A 548 18.12 16.96 11.59
C ASN A 548 19.33 16.55 10.75
N GLY A 549 19.10 16.38 9.44
CA GLY A 549 20.08 15.75 8.56
C GLY A 549 20.37 14.32 9.02
N ILE A 550 21.64 13.98 9.21
CA ILE A 550 22.06 12.67 9.74
C ILE A 550 21.68 12.45 11.21
N ASP A 551 21.47 13.51 11.99
CA ASP A 551 21.25 13.38 13.44
C ASP A 551 19.80 12.98 13.76
N GLY A 552 19.60 11.69 14.01
CA GLY A 552 18.39 11.13 14.62
C GLY A 552 18.57 10.74 16.09
N PHE A 553 19.76 10.94 16.67
CA PHE A 553 20.09 10.56 18.04
C PHE A 553 19.64 11.65 19.00
N SER A 554 20.05 12.90 18.75
CA SER A 554 19.69 14.04 19.59
C SER A 554 18.26 14.54 19.34
N VAL A 555 17.70 14.19 18.18
CA VAL A 555 16.33 14.53 17.79
C VAL A 555 15.39 13.42 18.26
N ALA A 556 14.66 13.62 19.35
CA ALA A 556 13.66 12.67 19.86
C ALA A 556 12.29 12.89 19.19
N SER A 557 12.22 12.72 17.87
CA SER A 557 11.04 13.05 17.06
C SER A 557 10.69 11.91 16.09
N GLN A 558 10.62 10.68 16.60
CA GLN A 558 10.28 9.49 15.81
C GLN A 558 9.15 8.69 16.45
N PRO A 559 8.33 7.99 15.65
CA PRO A 559 7.44 6.96 16.15
C PRO A 559 8.27 5.83 16.76
N MET A 560 7.87 5.37 17.94
CA MET A 560 8.53 4.28 18.66
C MET A 560 7.55 3.43 19.45
N ASN A 561 7.96 2.19 19.76
CA ASN A 561 7.18 1.25 20.56
C ASN A 561 5.75 1.08 20.03
N THR A 562 5.61 0.97 18.71
CA THR A 562 4.31 0.87 18.05
C THR A 562 3.94 -0.60 17.84
N LEU A 563 2.74 -0.99 18.27
CA LEU A 563 2.15 -2.32 18.08
C LEU A 563 1.02 -2.26 17.05
N ILE A 564 1.16 -2.98 15.94
CA ILE A 564 0.16 -3.13 14.89
C ILE A 564 -0.25 -4.60 14.84
N GLN A 565 -1.40 -4.92 15.44
CA GLN A 565 -1.78 -6.31 15.66
C GLN A 565 -3.22 -6.66 15.28
N SER A 566 -3.37 -7.83 14.67
CA SER A 566 -4.69 -8.42 14.35
C SER A 566 -5.58 -7.55 13.47
N ASN A 567 -4.99 -6.68 12.65
CA ASN A 567 -5.74 -5.85 11.70
C ASN A 567 -5.99 -6.62 10.39
N LEU A 568 -7.09 -6.25 9.73
CA LEU A 568 -7.43 -6.65 8.37
C LEU A 568 -7.18 -5.46 7.44
N ILE A 569 -6.23 -5.58 6.50
CA ILE A 569 -5.89 -4.48 5.60
C ILE A 569 -5.99 -4.97 4.16
N HIS A 570 -6.90 -4.37 3.39
CA HIS A 570 -7.16 -4.80 2.03
C HIS A 570 -7.63 -3.66 1.13
N GLU A 571 -7.50 -3.81 -0.20
CA GLU A 571 -8.01 -2.87 -1.20
C GLU A 571 -7.54 -1.42 -0.97
N ILE A 572 -6.23 -1.21 -0.91
CA ILE A 572 -5.63 0.12 -0.70
C ILE A 572 -4.88 0.64 -1.94
N GLY A 573 -4.40 1.88 -1.91
CA GLY A 573 -3.63 2.45 -3.01
C GLY A 573 -4.44 2.66 -4.29
N ILE A 574 -5.70 3.09 -4.16
CA ILE A 574 -6.59 3.35 -5.31
C ILE A 574 -5.96 4.37 -6.27
N TYR A 575 -5.35 5.45 -5.74
CA TYR A 575 -4.72 6.49 -6.55
C TYR A 575 -3.19 6.50 -6.44
N VAL A 576 -2.67 6.50 -5.22
CA VAL A 576 -1.22 6.50 -4.99
C VAL A 576 -0.73 5.06 -5.11
N LYS A 577 -0.02 4.77 -6.21
CA LYS A 577 0.42 3.41 -6.51
C LYS A 577 1.74 3.03 -5.82
N GLN A 578 2.45 3.99 -5.24
CA GLN A 578 3.55 3.74 -4.31
C GLN A 578 3.05 3.85 -2.86
N SER A 579 2.23 2.87 -2.46
CA SER A 579 1.55 2.84 -1.17
C SER A 579 1.58 1.44 -0.56
N ALA A 580 1.48 1.33 0.77
CA ALA A 580 1.52 0.05 1.49
C ALA A 580 0.49 0.03 2.61
N PRO A 581 -0.01 -1.16 2.96
CA PRO A 581 -0.69 -1.39 4.23
C PRO A 581 0.08 -0.79 5.40
N ILE A 582 1.39 -1.06 5.49
CA ILE A 582 2.23 -0.53 6.56
C ILE A 582 3.54 0.00 5.95
N LEU A 583 3.80 1.28 6.19
CA LEU A 583 5.05 1.94 5.84
C LEU A 583 5.79 2.37 7.11
N ILE A 584 7.05 1.98 7.22
CA ILE A 584 7.96 2.37 8.29
C ILE A 584 9.07 3.23 7.69
N SER A 585 9.23 4.46 8.18
CA SER A 585 10.39 5.30 7.87
C SER A 585 10.81 6.12 9.08
N ILE A 586 12.12 6.17 9.35
CA ILE A 586 12.70 6.92 10.48
C ILE A 586 11.92 6.63 11.78
N SER A 587 11.79 5.35 12.11
CA SER A 587 10.97 4.86 13.23
C SER A 587 11.73 3.81 14.03
N ARG A 588 11.35 3.59 15.29
CA ARG A 588 12.07 2.71 16.23
C ARG A 588 11.19 1.58 16.73
N SER A 589 11.69 0.34 16.75
CA SER A 589 11.05 -0.76 17.50
C SER A 589 9.55 -0.93 17.21
N VAL A 590 9.21 -1.26 15.96
CA VAL A 590 7.83 -1.46 15.51
C VAL A 590 7.50 -2.95 15.51
N SER A 591 6.38 -3.33 16.14
CA SER A 591 5.88 -4.71 16.18
C SER A 591 4.66 -4.85 15.27
N ILE A 592 4.74 -5.70 14.25
CA ILE A 592 3.67 -5.98 13.29
C ILE A 592 3.30 -7.47 13.41
N ILE A 593 2.18 -7.76 14.10
CA ILE A 593 1.89 -9.11 14.58
C ILE A 593 0.50 -9.59 14.12
N GLY A 594 0.42 -10.75 13.47
CA GLY A 594 -0.88 -11.41 13.30
C GLY A 594 -1.87 -10.66 12.41
N ASN A 595 -1.40 -9.90 11.42
CA ASN A 595 -2.27 -9.15 10.50
C ASN A 595 -2.58 -9.95 9.24
N LEU A 596 -3.77 -9.75 8.66
CA LEU A 596 -4.17 -10.27 7.35
C LEU A 596 -4.12 -9.13 6.33
N ILE A 597 -3.24 -9.26 5.35
CA ILE A 597 -2.91 -8.19 4.41
C ILE A 597 -2.99 -8.71 2.98
N PHE A 598 -3.86 -8.12 2.15
CA PHE A 598 -3.94 -8.50 0.74
C PHE A 598 -4.50 -7.41 -0.18
N ASN A 599 -4.30 -7.53 -1.50
CA ASN A 599 -4.87 -6.64 -2.52
C ASN A 599 -4.34 -5.19 -2.51
N MET A 600 -3.03 -5.00 -2.77
CA MET A 600 -2.39 -3.68 -2.90
C MET A 600 -1.59 -3.54 -4.21
N PRO A 601 -1.38 -2.30 -4.69
CA PRO A 601 -0.63 -2.07 -5.92
C PRO A 601 0.87 -2.37 -5.78
N ARG A 602 1.44 -2.25 -4.57
CA ARG A 602 2.89 -2.30 -4.24
C ARG A 602 3.17 -3.32 -3.12
N ALA A 603 4.11 -3.05 -2.20
CA ALA A 603 4.45 -3.95 -1.10
C ALA A 603 3.35 -4.02 -0.03
N GLY A 604 3.34 -5.11 0.73
CA GLY A 604 2.47 -5.27 1.91
C GLY A 604 3.02 -4.54 3.12
N ILE A 605 4.31 -4.74 3.42
CA ILE A 605 5.05 -3.99 4.43
C ILE A 605 6.29 -3.39 3.76
N ASN A 606 6.48 -2.08 3.89
CA ASN A 606 7.67 -1.40 3.42
C ASN A 606 8.46 -0.80 4.60
N ILE A 607 9.77 -1.07 4.61
CA ILE A 607 10.73 -0.48 5.53
C ILE A 607 11.66 0.42 4.69
N ASN A 608 11.42 1.72 4.74
CA ASN A 608 12.00 2.66 3.78
C ASN A 608 13.48 3.00 4.07
N ASP A 609 14.00 2.59 5.24
CA ASP A 609 15.36 2.86 5.73
C ASP A 609 15.75 1.91 6.88
N GLY A 610 17.05 1.80 7.18
CA GLY A 610 17.55 1.02 8.33
C GLY A 610 17.45 1.73 9.68
N PHE A 611 17.43 3.07 9.70
CA PHE A 611 17.41 4.00 10.84
C PHE A 611 17.78 3.40 12.22
N TYR A 612 16.80 2.85 12.94
CA TYR A 612 16.99 2.27 14.28
C TYR A 612 16.88 0.73 14.28
N GLY A 613 16.06 0.16 13.41
CA GLY A 613 15.75 -1.27 13.40
C GLY A 613 14.97 -1.71 14.64
N ASN A 614 15.30 -2.90 15.15
CA ASN A 614 14.56 -3.59 16.22
C ASN A 614 13.08 -3.82 15.90
N HIS A 615 12.73 -3.92 14.62
CA HIS A 615 11.37 -4.26 14.20
C HIS A 615 11.11 -5.75 14.44
N SER A 616 9.88 -6.11 14.77
CA SER A 616 9.43 -7.51 14.88
C SER A 616 8.21 -7.69 13.99
N ILE A 617 8.36 -8.49 12.94
CA ILE A 617 7.33 -8.73 11.92
C ILE A 617 7.03 -10.21 11.92
N ASN A 618 5.93 -10.60 12.56
CA ASN A 618 5.66 -12.01 12.79
C ASN A 618 4.20 -12.42 12.76
N TYR A 619 3.95 -13.68 12.40
CA TYR A 619 2.61 -14.26 12.28
C TYR A 619 1.67 -13.52 11.32
N ASN A 620 2.20 -12.74 10.37
CA ASN A 620 1.38 -12.06 9.37
C ASN A 620 1.10 -12.99 8.18
N ILE A 621 -0.06 -12.80 7.56
CA ILE A 621 -0.46 -13.49 6.32
C ILE A 621 -0.60 -12.44 5.23
N ILE A 622 0.32 -12.48 4.24
CA ILE A 622 0.44 -11.44 3.21
C ILE A 622 0.45 -12.06 1.81
N PHE A 623 -0.46 -11.61 0.95
CA PHE A 623 -0.61 -12.12 -0.42
C PHE A 623 -1.27 -11.09 -1.34
N ASN A 624 -1.36 -11.35 -2.65
CA ASN A 624 -1.94 -10.42 -3.62
C ASN A 624 -1.29 -9.02 -3.53
N THR A 625 0.04 -8.98 -3.38
CA THR A 625 0.85 -7.76 -3.40
C THR A 625 1.30 -7.45 -4.82
N VAL A 626 1.81 -6.24 -5.05
CA VAL A 626 2.40 -5.82 -6.33
C VAL A 626 1.47 -6.11 -7.52
N ARG A 627 0.16 -5.88 -7.33
CA ARG A 627 -0.88 -6.22 -8.32
C ARG A 627 -0.83 -5.34 -9.55
N GLU A 628 -0.32 -4.13 -9.39
CA GLU A 628 -0.29 -3.11 -10.44
C GLU A 628 1.11 -2.65 -10.79
N THR A 629 2.02 -2.67 -9.82
CA THR A 629 3.41 -2.22 -9.97
C THR A 629 4.35 -3.42 -10.25
N SER A 630 5.66 -3.26 -10.11
CA SER A 630 6.66 -4.34 -10.24
C SER A 630 7.89 -4.12 -9.38
N ASP A 631 8.77 -5.11 -9.23
CA ASP A 631 10.07 -4.96 -8.55
C ASP A 631 9.93 -4.70 -7.04
N HIS A 632 9.01 -5.42 -6.37
CA HIS A 632 8.80 -5.44 -4.91
C HIS A 632 8.32 -6.82 -4.44
N GLY A 633 8.18 -6.99 -3.13
CA GLY A 633 7.64 -8.17 -2.47
C GLY A 633 6.50 -7.89 -1.49
N PRO A 634 5.86 -8.93 -0.92
CA PRO A 634 5.05 -8.83 0.29
C PRO A 634 5.73 -8.02 1.40
N ILE A 635 7.02 -8.26 1.66
CA ILE A 635 7.85 -7.43 2.54
C ILE A 635 9.03 -6.90 1.72
N ASN A 636 9.25 -5.59 1.77
CA ASN A 636 10.37 -4.92 1.12
C ASN A 636 11.13 -4.01 2.11
N SER A 637 12.45 -3.94 1.97
CA SER A 637 13.29 -3.03 2.77
C SER A 637 14.40 -2.37 1.96
N TRP A 638 14.84 -1.20 2.42
CA TRP A 638 16.06 -0.51 1.96
C TRP A 638 16.93 -0.03 3.11
N ASP A 639 18.21 0.21 2.83
CA ASP A 639 19.10 0.98 3.70
C ASP A 639 20.19 1.69 2.88
N ARG A 640 19.77 2.74 2.17
CA ARG A 640 20.65 3.53 1.28
C ARG A 640 21.33 4.72 1.95
N GLN A 641 21.08 4.95 3.24
CA GLN A 641 21.56 6.15 3.91
C GLN A 641 21.76 5.93 5.42
N PRO A 642 22.92 6.30 5.98
CA PRO A 642 23.15 6.23 7.41
C PRO A 642 22.39 7.31 8.18
N PHE A 643 22.01 6.99 9.42
CA PHE A 643 21.53 7.95 10.41
C PHE A 643 22.25 7.71 11.74
N LEU A 644 22.55 8.77 12.47
CA LEU A 644 23.01 8.66 13.85
C LEU A 644 21.83 8.31 14.75
N THR A 645 21.93 7.20 15.46
CA THR A 645 20.99 6.76 16.49
C THR A 645 21.77 6.21 17.69
N ASP A 646 21.10 5.60 18.67
CA ASP A 646 21.71 4.81 19.74
C ASP A 646 21.27 3.35 19.73
N ALA A 647 20.96 2.81 18.55
CA ALA A 647 20.37 1.49 18.38
C ALA A 647 21.29 0.34 18.85
N VAL A 648 22.60 0.46 18.66
CA VAL A 648 23.59 -0.55 19.09
C VAL A 648 23.78 -0.55 20.60
N GLN A 649 23.84 0.63 21.20
CA GLN A 649 24.02 0.80 22.64
C GLN A 649 23.34 2.09 23.09
N GLN A 650 22.34 1.94 23.95
CA GLN A 650 21.56 3.06 24.48
C GLN A 650 22.46 4.19 25.01
N GLY A 651 22.16 5.43 24.61
CA GLY A 651 22.92 6.63 24.98
C GLY A 651 24.26 6.82 24.27
N SER A 652 24.68 5.91 23.39
CA SER A 652 25.91 6.04 22.60
C SER A 652 25.61 6.15 21.10
N PRO A 653 25.98 7.27 20.43
CA PRO A 653 25.73 7.45 19.01
C PRO A 653 26.37 6.35 18.14
N SER A 654 25.62 5.85 17.16
CA SER A 654 26.00 4.82 16.20
C SER A 654 25.36 5.10 14.84
N LEU A 655 26.02 4.68 13.76
CA LEU A 655 25.47 4.70 12.39
C LEU A 655 24.82 3.36 11.98
N TRP A 656 24.89 2.37 12.87
CA TRP A 656 24.34 1.04 12.64
C TRP A 656 23.06 0.84 13.43
N GLN A 657 22.08 0.23 12.79
CA GLN A 657 20.82 -0.16 13.40
C GLN A 657 20.94 -1.39 14.31
N HIS A 658 19.90 -1.61 15.11
CA HIS A 658 19.66 -2.87 15.80
C HIS A 658 19.08 -3.89 14.81
N THR A 659 19.34 -5.17 15.04
CA THR A 659 18.76 -6.25 14.22
C THR A 659 17.23 -6.22 14.27
N SER A 660 16.59 -6.35 13.11
CA SER A 660 15.14 -6.53 12.96
C SER A 660 14.83 -7.98 12.63
N TYR A 661 13.66 -8.45 13.04
CA TYR A 661 13.26 -9.86 13.04
C TYR A 661 12.02 -10.08 12.18
N ILE A 662 12.11 -10.95 11.17
CA ILE A 662 11.00 -11.32 10.29
C ILE A 662 10.77 -12.82 10.42
N HIS A 663 9.75 -13.22 11.17
CA HIS A 663 9.57 -14.65 11.46
C HIS A 663 8.14 -15.15 11.55
N HIS A 664 7.94 -16.44 11.25
CA HIS A 664 6.63 -17.09 11.37
C HIS A 664 5.52 -16.46 10.51
N ASN A 665 5.88 -15.81 9.40
CA ASN A 665 4.91 -15.26 8.45
C ASN A 665 4.57 -16.27 7.35
N VAL A 666 3.39 -16.12 6.74
CA VAL A 666 3.04 -16.76 5.46
C VAL A 666 3.01 -15.70 4.39
N LEU A 667 3.94 -15.77 3.46
CA LEU A 667 4.08 -14.80 2.38
C LEU A 667 3.83 -15.51 1.06
N PHE A 668 2.79 -15.08 0.33
CA PHE A 668 2.42 -15.66 -0.95
C PHE A 668 2.71 -14.69 -2.08
N ASN A 669 3.72 -15.01 -2.88
CA ASN A 669 4.23 -14.16 -3.94
C ASN A 669 3.52 -14.45 -5.27
N ASN A 670 2.36 -13.82 -5.47
CA ASN A 670 1.65 -13.87 -6.75
C ASN A 670 1.61 -12.49 -7.42
N TYR A 671 0.93 -12.38 -8.57
CA TYR A 671 0.97 -11.20 -9.43
C TYR A 671 2.39 -10.88 -9.95
N ARG A 672 2.91 -9.68 -9.70
CA ARG A 672 4.22 -9.21 -10.19
C ARG A 672 5.24 -9.05 -9.06
N SER A 673 4.90 -9.57 -7.89
CA SER A 673 5.81 -9.62 -6.76
C SER A 673 6.99 -10.52 -7.11
N VAL A 674 8.21 -10.06 -6.82
CA VAL A 674 9.42 -10.72 -7.30
C VAL A 674 9.98 -11.68 -6.26
N TRP A 675 9.97 -11.27 -4.99
CA TRP A 675 10.38 -12.10 -3.85
C TRP A 675 9.44 -11.91 -2.65
N PRO A 676 9.13 -12.97 -1.89
CA PRO A 676 8.40 -12.89 -0.63
C PRO A 676 9.02 -11.88 0.37
N ILE A 677 10.34 -11.96 0.54
CA ILE A 677 11.17 -11.04 1.33
C ILE A 677 12.19 -10.41 0.39
N ASP A 678 11.97 -9.13 0.06
CA ASP A 678 12.75 -8.34 -0.88
C ASP A 678 13.65 -7.37 -0.10
N HIS A 679 14.79 -7.88 0.40
CA HIS A 679 15.84 -7.03 0.96
C HIS A 679 16.63 -6.38 -0.17
N ASP A 680 16.13 -5.21 -0.56
CA ASP A 680 16.67 -4.43 -1.65
C ASP A 680 17.83 -3.54 -1.17
N ASP A 681 18.34 -2.69 -2.05
CA ASP A 681 19.54 -1.86 -1.88
C ASP A 681 19.93 -1.52 -0.44
N GLY A 682 21.07 -2.08 -0.03
CA GLY A 682 21.75 -1.71 1.21
C GLY A 682 21.21 -2.37 2.46
N SER A 683 20.06 -3.03 2.41
CA SER A 683 19.41 -3.68 3.55
C SER A 683 20.38 -4.54 4.36
N CYS A 684 20.53 -4.25 5.65
CA CYS A 684 21.39 -5.00 6.56
C CYS A 684 20.79 -5.13 7.97
N PHE A 685 21.33 -6.05 8.76
CA PHE A 685 20.87 -6.38 10.12
C PHE A 685 19.43 -6.89 10.19
N TYR A 686 19.11 -7.91 9.39
CA TYR A 686 17.86 -8.66 9.49
C TYR A 686 18.14 -10.11 9.92
N GLU A 687 17.31 -10.63 10.83
CA GLU A 687 17.16 -12.06 11.05
C GLU A 687 15.80 -12.49 10.50
N ASP A 688 15.85 -13.32 9.47
CA ASP A 688 14.68 -13.94 8.88
C ASP A 688 14.64 -15.38 9.37
N SER A 689 13.53 -15.81 9.99
CA SER A 689 13.40 -17.21 10.38
C SER A 689 11.99 -17.79 10.39
N HIS A 690 11.86 -19.11 10.19
CA HIS A 690 10.58 -19.81 10.34
C HIS A 690 9.41 -19.26 9.50
N ASN A 691 9.66 -18.63 8.35
CA ASN A 691 8.60 -18.17 7.44
C ASN A 691 8.27 -19.24 6.40
N PHE A 692 7.01 -19.25 5.97
CA PHE A 692 6.53 -20.07 4.87
C PHE A 692 6.37 -19.19 3.63
N LEU A 693 7.28 -19.35 2.67
CA LEU A 693 7.51 -18.42 1.57
C LEU A 693 7.13 -19.09 0.25
N VAL A 694 6.00 -18.71 -0.33
CA VAL A 694 5.47 -19.32 -1.57
C VAL A 694 5.86 -18.49 -2.78
N TYR A 695 6.41 -19.14 -3.81
CA TYR A 695 6.77 -18.57 -5.12
C TYR A 695 7.82 -17.45 -5.09
N GLY A 696 8.91 -17.67 -4.37
CA GLY A 696 10.14 -16.89 -4.53
C GLY A 696 11.16 -17.26 -3.48
N GLY A 697 12.40 -16.86 -3.71
CA GLY A 697 13.49 -17.01 -2.76
C GLY A 697 13.70 -15.76 -1.90
N LYS A 698 14.83 -15.73 -1.22
CA LYS A 698 15.38 -14.54 -0.58
C LYS A 698 16.24 -13.75 -1.58
N LYS A 699 16.10 -12.42 -1.56
CA LYS A 699 16.99 -11.48 -2.25
C LYS A 699 17.97 -10.88 -1.26
N ASN A 700 19.25 -10.86 -1.62
CA ASN A 700 20.26 -10.02 -1.02
C ASN A 700 20.82 -9.10 -2.11
N TYR A 701 20.64 -7.78 -1.97
CA TYR A 701 21.17 -6.83 -2.93
C TYR A 701 21.84 -5.62 -2.27
N LEU A 702 23.14 -5.45 -2.53
CA LEU A 702 23.99 -4.34 -2.09
C LEU A 702 24.08 -4.10 -0.56
N GLY A 703 23.41 -4.91 0.27
CA GLY A 703 23.50 -4.90 1.73
C GLY A 703 24.45 -5.97 2.28
N HIS A 704 24.39 -6.24 3.59
CA HIS A 704 25.25 -7.21 4.30
C HIS A 704 24.60 -7.68 5.63
N SER A 705 25.27 -8.53 6.40
CA SER A 705 24.92 -8.89 7.80
C SER A 705 23.46 -9.31 8.02
N LYS A 706 22.92 -10.17 7.16
CA LYS A 706 21.59 -10.78 7.39
C LYS A 706 21.76 -12.26 7.71
N ILE A 707 20.86 -12.75 8.55
CA ILE A 707 20.81 -14.15 8.98
C ILE A 707 19.48 -14.72 8.49
N ASP A 708 19.54 -15.79 7.72
CA ASP A 708 18.37 -16.52 7.26
C ASP A 708 18.45 -17.96 7.76
N HIS A 709 17.45 -18.40 8.53
CA HIS A 709 17.43 -19.78 8.99
C HIS A 709 16.05 -20.38 9.24
N ASP A 710 15.95 -21.69 9.14
CA ASP A 710 14.72 -22.45 9.38
C ASP A 710 13.52 -21.99 8.51
N GLN A 711 13.78 -21.37 7.35
CA GLN A 711 12.75 -21.01 6.38
C GLN A 711 12.20 -22.24 5.65
N ILE A 712 10.97 -22.12 5.16
CA ILE A 712 10.42 -23.03 4.14
C ILE A 712 10.13 -22.23 2.87
N TYR A 713 11.03 -22.33 1.90
CA TYR A 713 10.87 -21.79 0.54
C TYR A 713 10.13 -22.80 -0.32
N VAL A 714 8.93 -22.46 -0.78
CA VAL A 714 8.03 -23.34 -1.51
C VAL A 714 7.94 -22.92 -2.97
N TYR A 715 8.45 -23.79 -3.84
CA TYR A 715 8.46 -23.59 -5.29
C TYR A 715 9.02 -22.22 -5.66
N SER A 716 10.17 -21.90 -5.07
CA SER A 716 10.79 -20.58 -5.18
C SER A 716 11.08 -20.17 -6.62
N ASP A 717 11.19 -21.13 -7.52
CA ASP A 717 11.48 -20.98 -8.94
C ASP A 717 10.25 -20.79 -9.83
N LEU A 718 9.07 -20.62 -9.22
CA LEU A 718 7.83 -20.32 -9.93
C LEU A 718 7.38 -18.88 -9.76
N SER A 719 8.21 -18.01 -9.19
CA SER A 719 7.90 -16.59 -9.10
C SER A 719 7.58 -16.02 -10.48
N THR A 720 6.51 -15.24 -10.55
CA THR A 720 6.05 -14.59 -11.78
C THR A 720 6.67 -13.20 -11.98
N GLY A 721 7.46 -12.71 -11.01
CA GLY A 721 8.20 -11.46 -11.11
C GLY A 721 9.47 -11.59 -11.95
N GLY A 722 9.71 -10.63 -12.85
CA GLY A 722 10.68 -10.75 -13.96
C GLY A 722 12.18 -10.70 -13.61
N PHE A 723 12.58 -10.55 -12.34
CA PHE A 723 14.00 -10.42 -11.96
C PHE A 723 14.48 -11.60 -11.11
N GLY A 724 15.38 -12.43 -11.67
CA GLY A 724 16.16 -13.49 -11.03
C GLY A 724 15.46 -14.39 -9.99
N SER A 725 14.20 -14.69 -10.24
CA SER A 725 13.27 -15.27 -9.28
C SER A 725 13.18 -16.81 -9.36
N ASN A 726 14.28 -17.47 -9.70
CA ASN A 726 14.33 -18.89 -10.07
C ASN A 726 15.05 -19.80 -9.07
N ASN A 727 15.35 -19.28 -7.87
CA ASN A 727 16.26 -19.88 -6.89
C ASN A 727 15.77 -19.57 -5.46
N CYS A 728 16.21 -20.34 -4.47
CA CYS A 728 15.87 -20.09 -3.07
C CYS A 728 16.75 -18.98 -2.47
N LEU A 729 18.02 -18.91 -2.86
CA LEU A 729 18.98 -17.89 -2.45
C LEU A 729 19.46 -17.12 -3.67
N ASN A 730 19.24 -15.81 -3.67
CA ASN A 730 19.88 -14.88 -4.60
C ASN A 730 20.77 -13.89 -3.85
N ASP A 731 22.05 -13.92 -4.16
CA ASP A 731 23.04 -12.95 -3.66
C ASP A 731 23.62 -12.19 -4.86
N TYR A 732 23.13 -10.95 -5.04
CA TYR A 732 23.38 -10.13 -6.22
C TYR A 732 24.58 -9.22 -6.02
N ASN A 733 25.52 -9.32 -6.97
CA ASN A 733 26.77 -8.59 -7.02
C ASN A 733 27.50 -8.43 -5.66
N PRO A 734 27.70 -9.52 -4.88
CA PRO A 734 28.41 -9.44 -3.61
C PRO A 734 29.85 -8.99 -3.87
N THR A 735 30.28 -7.95 -3.14
CA THR A 735 31.59 -7.33 -3.31
C THR A 735 32.31 -7.22 -1.98
N ARG A 736 33.46 -7.88 -1.85
CA ARG A 736 34.23 -7.95 -0.60
C ARG A 736 34.54 -6.55 -0.07
N GLY A 737 34.13 -6.29 1.17
CA GLY A 737 34.34 -5.00 1.83
C GLY A 737 33.27 -3.94 1.51
N SER A 738 32.21 -4.28 0.78
CA SER A 738 31.09 -3.36 0.52
C SER A 738 29.70 -3.99 0.54
N SER A 739 29.53 -5.25 0.13
CA SER A 739 28.22 -5.94 0.13
C SER A 739 28.40 -7.45 0.23
N GLY A 740 27.36 -8.15 0.70
CA GLY A 740 27.30 -9.62 0.77
C GLY A 740 28.21 -10.26 1.81
N TRP A 741 28.85 -9.48 2.70
CA TRP A 741 29.65 -10.03 3.80
C TRP A 741 28.79 -10.29 5.03
N ASP A 742 29.19 -11.27 5.85
CA ASP A 742 28.47 -11.67 7.07
C ASP A 742 27.00 -12.09 6.81
N GLU A 743 26.72 -12.50 5.57
CA GLU A 743 25.45 -13.13 5.19
C GLU A 743 25.46 -14.58 5.66
N THR A 744 24.36 -15.02 6.27
CA THR A 744 24.16 -16.40 6.75
C THR A 744 22.89 -16.99 6.15
N TRP A 745 22.96 -18.21 5.64
CA TRP A 745 21.83 -18.95 5.08
C TRP A 745 21.94 -20.45 5.45
N ILE A 746 21.27 -20.83 6.54
CA ILE A 746 21.48 -22.12 7.21
C ILE A 746 20.18 -22.80 7.60
N GLN A 747 20.16 -24.13 7.66
CA GLN A 747 19.02 -24.91 8.14
C GLN A 747 17.71 -24.65 7.37
N ASN A 748 17.80 -24.07 6.18
CA ASN A 748 16.65 -23.72 5.37
C ASN A 748 16.15 -24.92 4.57
N THR A 749 14.84 -24.97 4.36
CA THR A 749 14.20 -25.91 3.45
C THR A 749 13.91 -25.20 2.12
N CYS A 750 14.67 -25.56 1.09
CA CYS A 750 14.55 -25.02 -0.27
C CYS A 750 13.84 -26.03 -1.17
N ILE A 751 12.66 -25.69 -1.68
CA ILE A 751 11.88 -26.59 -2.54
C ILE A 751 11.71 -25.96 -3.93
N LEU A 752 12.26 -26.62 -4.95
CA LEU A 752 12.15 -26.20 -6.35
C LEU A 752 11.19 -27.10 -7.13
N TYR A 753 10.45 -26.52 -8.08
CA TYR A 753 9.43 -27.22 -8.87
C TYR A 753 9.91 -27.61 -10.28
N ASN A 754 10.69 -26.76 -10.95
CA ASN A 754 11.20 -26.94 -12.32
C ASN A 754 12.74 -26.86 -12.40
N SER A 755 13.37 -26.07 -11.54
CA SER A 755 14.81 -25.81 -11.51
C SER A 755 15.56 -26.87 -10.70
N SER A 756 16.83 -27.10 -11.03
CA SER A 756 17.79 -27.85 -10.21
C SER A 756 18.92 -26.98 -9.67
N VAL A 757 18.79 -25.65 -9.77
CA VAL A 757 19.79 -24.68 -9.29
C VAL A 757 19.21 -24.01 -8.03
N PRO A 758 19.69 -24.36 -6.83
CA PRO A 758 19.15 -23.82 -5.58
C PRO A 758 19.63 -22.39 -5.29
N TYR A 759 20.84 -22.05 -5.70
CA TYR A 759 21.50 -20.78 -5.38
C TYR A 759 21.92 -20.04 -6.65
N ASN A 760 21.77 -18.73 -6.61
CA ASN A 760 22.38 -17.80 -7.53
C ASN A 760 23.25 -16.84 -6.72
N ILE A 761 24.56 -17.12 -6.71
CA ILE A 761 25.55 -16.30 -6.01
C ILE A 761 26.44 -15.68 -7.08
N GLU A 762 26.16 -14.42 -7.40
CA GLU A 762 26.92 -13.71 -8.43
C GLU A 762 28.38 -13.56 -7.99
N ASN A 763 29.30 -13.51 -8.95
CA ASN A 763 30.74 -13.41 -8.72
C ASN A 763 31.38 -14.57 -7.92
N CYS A 764 30.67 -15.68 -7.66
CA CYS A 764 31.27 -16.85 -7.01
C CYS A 764 32.53 -17.33 -7.74
N ASN A 765 33.63 -17.47 -7.01
CA ASN A 765 34.91 -17.94 -7.54
C ASN A 765 35.66 -18.78 -6.51
N THR A 766 35.98 -20.03 -6.84
CA THR A 766 36.66 -20.95 -5.91
C THR A 766 38.11 -20.56 -5.60
N ALA A 767 38.74 -19.71 -6.42
CA ALA A 767 40.08 -19.19 -6.14
C ALA A 767 40.09 -18.08 -5.08
N ASN A 768 38.94 -17.41 -4.87
CA ASN A 768 38.76 -16.35 -3.89
C ASN A 768 37.32 -16.39 -3.38
N LEU A 769 37.01 -17.41 -2.56
CA LEU A 769 35.65 -17.64 -2.09
C LEU A 769 35.15 -16.45 -1.27
N PHE A 770 34.10 -15.82 -1.78
CA PHE A 770 33.31 -14.80 -1.13
C PHE A 770 31.84 -15.12 -1.41
N VAL A 771 31.24 -15.84 -0.47
CA VAL A 771 29.88 -16.36 -0.54
C VAL A 771 29.27 -16.28 0.86
N PRO A 772 27.94 -16.31 1.01
CA PRO A 772 27.30 -16.41 2.32
C PRO A 772 27.78 -17.64 3.10
N TYR A 773 27.64 -17.61 4.43
CA TYR A 773 27.82 -18.79 5.26
C TYR A 773 26.64 -19.75 5.05
N LEU A 774 26.93 -20.86 4.38
CA LEU A 774 25.97 -21.89 4.00
C LEU A 774 26.20 -23.15 4.84
N ALA A 775 25.15 -23.71 5.46
CA ALA A 775 25.25 -24.96 6.21
C ALA A 775 23.88 -25.63 6.47
N SER A 776 23.89 -26.96 6.49
CA SER A 776 22.78 -27.81 6.98
C SER A 776 21.41 -27.55 6.33
N ASN A 777 21.40 -27.11 5.07
CA ASN A 777 20.20 -26.85 4.31
C ASN A 777 19.59 -28.15 3.76
N LYS A 778 18.28 -28.14 3.49
CA LYS A 778 17.57 -29.24 2.84
C LYS A 778 17.06 -28.74 1.50
N ILE A 779 17.66 -29.23 0.42
CA ILE A 779 17.32 -28.83 -0.94
C ILE A 779 16.49 -29.93 -1.59
N PHE A 780 15.37 -29.57 -2.15
CA PHE A 780 14.48 -30.47 -2.87
C PHE A 780 14.37 -30.02 -4.33
N ILE A 781 14.72 -30.92 -5.26
CA ILE A 781 14.73 -30.67 -6.71
C ILE A 781 13.83 -31.65 -7.47
N PRO A 782 13.43 -31.32 -8.72
CA PRO A 782 12.57 -32.18 -9.52
C PRO A 782 13.18 -33.57 -9.76
N ALA A 783 12.33 -34.59 -9.75
CA ALA A 783 12.75 -35.97 -9.94
C ALA A 783 13.52 -36.16 -11.26
N GLY A 784 14.59 -36.97 -11.23
CA GLY A 784 15.44 -37.23 -12.40
C GLY A 784 16.40 -36.10 -12.77
N THR A 785 16.48 -35.03 -11.98
CA THR A 785 17.47 -33.96 -12.15
C THR A 785 18.62 -34.10 -11.15
N GLN A 786 19.72 -33.36 -11.38
CA GLN A 786 20.84 -33.27 -10.45
C GLN A 786 21.01 -31.81 -10.02
N ALA A 787 21.17 -31.59 -8.71
CA ALA A 787 21.45 -30.26 -8.17
C ALA A 787 22.74 -29.71 -8.76
N ALA A 788 22.71 -28.45 -9.17
CA ALA A 788 23.84 -27.75 -9.75
C ALA A 788 24.10 -26.44 -9.00
N PHE A 789 25.30 -26.33 -8.45
CA PHE A 789 25.84 -25.13 -7.81
C PHE A 789 26.78 -24.47 -8.79
N ILE A 790 26.47 -23.23 -9.20
CA ILE A 790 27.20 -22.53 -10.25
C ILE A 790 28.28 -21.66 -9.60
N CYS A 791 29.54 -21.89 -9.95
CA CYS A 791 30.66 -21.08 -9.47
C CYS A 791 31.82 -21.13 -10.48
N ASN A 792 32.66 -20.09 -10.50
CA ASN A 792 33.86 -20.09 -11.34
C ASN A 792 34.94 -20.98 -10.72
N VAL A 793 35.37 -21.99 -11.47
CA VAL A 793 36.47 -22.90 -11.11
C VAL A 793 37.57 -22.75 -12.16
N ASN A 794 38.79 -22.44 -11.74
CA ASN A 794 39.93 -22.19 -12.64
C ASN A 794 39.61 -21.20 -13.78
N GLY A 795 38.83 -20.15 -13.47
CA GLY A 795 38.47 -19.10 -14.42
C GLY A 795 37.32 -19.44 -15.38
N SER A 796 36.65 -20.58 -15.22
CA SER A 796 35.48 -20.97 -16.03
C SER A 796 34.24 -21.21 -15.17
N SER A 797 33.10 -20.67 -15.61
CA SER A 797 31.80 -20.95 -14.96
C SER A 797 31.49 -22.45 -15.05
N THR A 798 31.40 -23.09 -13.89
CA THR A 798 31.30 -24.55 -13.76
C THR A 798 30.05 -24.91 -12.96
N ARG A 799 29.35 -25.96 -13.38
CA ARG A 799 28.21 -26.55 -12.64
C ARG A 799 28.74 -27.68 -11.75
N LEU A 800 28.76 -27.46 -10.45
CA LEU A 800 29.21 -28.41 -9.44
C LEU A 800 28.02 -29.20 -8.91
N ASN A 801 28.17 -30.50 -8.69
CA ASN A 801 27.21 -31.26 -7.88
C ASN A 801 27.46 -30.99 -6.37
N LEU A 802 26.57 -31.46 -5.49
CA LEU A 802 26.67 -31.21 -4.04
C LEU A 802 28.01 -31.67 -3.44
N GLN A 803 28.50 -32.86 -3.81
CA GLN A 803 29.76 -33.39 -3.28
C GLN A 803 30.95 -32.52 -3.71
N GLN A 804 30.97 -32.06 -4.96
CA GLN A 804 31.99 -31.14 -5.46
C GLN A 804 31.90 -29.79 -4.77
N TRP A 805 30.70 -29.24 -4.58
CA TRP A 805 30.46 -28.00 -3.85
C TRP A 805 30.99 -28.08 -2.41
N GLN A 806 30.64 -29.15 -1.70
CA GLN A 806 31.09 -29.41 -0.32
C GLN A 806 32.60 -29.70 -0.21
N SER A 807 33.25 -30.19 -1.28
CA SER A 807 34.70 -30.42 -1.28
C SER A 807 35.53 -29.13 -1.15
N TYR A 808 34.92 -27.97 -1.47
CA TYR A 808 35.51 -26.65 -1.23
C TYR A 808 35.27 -26.12 0.20
N GLY A 809 34.68 -26.93 1.09
CA GLY A 809 34.34 -26.53 2.47
C GLY A 809 33.06 -25.71 2.60
N LEU A 810 32.24 -25.66 1.55
CA LEU A 810 31.00 -24.89 1.50
C LEU A 810 29.79 -25.77 1.85
N ASP A 811 28.76 -25.17 2.44
CA ASP A 811 27.42 -25.78 2.56
C ASP A 811 27.44 -27.17 3.24
N ILE A 812 28.25 -27.29 4.30
CA ILE A 812 28.47 -28.54 5.03
C ILE A 812 27.19 -28.97 5.74
N GLY A 813 26.87 -30.27 5.66
CA GLY A 813 25.65 -30.85 6.23
C GLY A 813 24.41 -30.68 5.35
N THR A 814 24.50 -29.93 4.25
CA THR A 814 23.39 -29.78 3.31
C THR A 814 23.11 -31.08 2.57
N THR A 815 21.83 -31.34 2.34
CA THR A 815 21.30 -32.53 1.67
C THR A 815 20.49 -32.13 0.44
N VAL A 816 20.46 -33.00 -0.57
CA VAL A 816 19.65 -32.84 -1.79
C VAL A 816 18.77 -34.07 -1.94
N ASP A 817 17.46 -33.85 -1.99
CA ASP A 817 16.43 -34.87 -2.17
C ASP A 817 15.46 -34.49 -3.30
N THR A 818 14.50 -35.38 -3.60
CA THR A 818 13.46 -35.11 -4.60
C THR A 818 12.32 -34.30 -4.00
N THR A 819 11.78 -33.34 -4.77
CA THR A 819 10.61 -32.53 -4.41
C THR A 819 9.47 -33.38 -3.85
N PRO A 820 9.07 -33.14 -2.57
CA PRO A 820 8.05 -33.94 -1.91
C PRO A 820 6.65 -33.59 -2.42
N THR A 821 5.65 -34.34 -1.96
CA THR A 821 4.23 -34.04 -2.25
C THR A 821 3.82 -32.71 -1.60
N ILE A 822 2.82 -32.05 -2.19
CA ILE A 822 2.32 -30.77 -1.66
C ILE A 822 1.74 -30.92 -0.24
N GLN A 823 1.13 -32.08 0.07
CA GLN A 823 0.62 -32.37 1.40
C GLN A 823 1.73 -32.41 2.45
N THR A 824 2.87 -33.03 2.13
CA THR A 824 4.04 -33.05 3.02
C THR A 824 4.57 -31.64 3.29
N ILE A 825 4.65 -30.80 2.26
CA ILE A 825 5.12 -29.41 2.40
C ILE A 825 4.18 -28.62 3.31
N ILE A 826 2.86 -28.74 3.09
CA ILE A 826 1.84 -28.10 3.93
C ILE A 826 1.92 -28.59 5.38
N GLU A 827 2.15 -29.89 5.61
CA GLU A 827 2.33 -30.43 6.96
C GLU A 827 3.55 -29.85 7.68
N TRP A 828 4.66 -29.64 6.97
CA TRP A 828 5.82 -28.93 7.52
C TRP A 828 5.46 -27.48 7.88
N GLY A 829 4.74 -26.78 7.01
CA GLY A 829 4.23 -25.43 7.27
C GLY A 829 3.33 -25.38 8.50
N ARG A 830 2.36 -26.29 8.64
CA ARG A 830 1.51 -26.40 9.84
C ARG A 830 2.35 -26.64 11.10
N LYS A 831 3.30 -27.58 11.03
CA LYS A 831 4.16 -27.90 12.18
C LYS A 831 4.99 -26.70 12.63
N MET A 832 5.49 -25.90 11.69
CA MET A 832 6.28 -24.70 11.96
C MET A 832 5.43 -23.57 12.56
N LEU A 833 4.25 -23.32 11.99
CA LEU A 833 3.47 -22.11 12.29
C LEU A 833 2.40 -22.29 13.39
N GLN A 834 1.91 -23.50 13.62
CA GLN A 834 0.84 -23.75 14.60
C GLN A 834 1.37 -24.19 15.98
N ASN A 835 2.55 -24.79 16.06
CA ASN A 835 3.07 -25.30 17.34
C ASN A 835 3.72 -24.22 18.23
N THR A 836 3.69 -22.97 17.80
CA THR A 836 4.42 -21.84 18.40
C THR A 836 3.53 -20.74 18.99
N ILE A 837 2.21 -20.80 18.75
CA ILE A 837 1.21 -19.82 19.26
C ILE A 837 0.51 -20.33 20.52
#